data_AF-A0A1Y1IFX0-F1
#
_entry.id   AF-A0A1Y1IFX0-F1
#
_cell.length_a   1.000
_cell.length_b   1.000
_cell.length_c   1.000
_cell.angle_alpha   90.00
_cell.angle_beta   90.00
_cell.angle_gamma   90.00
#
_symmetry.space_group_name_H-M   'P 1'
#
loop_
_entity.id
_entity.type
_entity.pdbx_description
1 polymer ?
#
loop_
_entity_poly.entity_id
_entity_poly.type
_entity_poly.pdbx_seq_one_letter_code
_entity_poly.pdbx_strand_id
1 'polypeptide(L)'
;MALRWGRQIQAVVLLVLVLMQAASFVRGQSNVRLCVVGPDELKQCEKLLAVLAASPGKPSWICVQENDREGCVLAVGNSVADTMVAAPGDIVHAYLQFGMRAALAEVYSPSPSFADVAIVDKALCDAQPNLSLADLAGKRACFAGYRDDAGWDLLLGVLVDKGILQPVNQDPAVANDIETVEAFFSKVCAPGPADGERVCSGCIGDCSTAADIYSGQEGALQCVSDKAGDVAFLRSDTLQAFQANNLATGRTIRAASEFRYLCPGGGCQSLDQGLSGCYLAPIPASALLTRRFYDASAIQATLTSAAADAGFQALFMNGSNPAGLIFSPALSGFQTVTATQLDYVGPEALRAYEAFDTIDGAPLQTSPQTGGGAITNLVPPPYILKWCTTSEEEQAVCLSMAVILRVNVNPHYVWGCVQMPSLADCILAIQKGIVDFVTLDGGDVFLGSAYYQLKAFVSEVYSQGSAGAVSSDVIRAVAVVKKELCDANPFLNFAALQGKTSCHPYYRQEAGWVAPVGFLLDSGFLPTINTDFSKRNDLESVQTFFARVCAPGNEADSRVCSACAGNCSMQEPFAGDAGALNCLMNGGGDVAWVDANAVTNYAKGGPLAQKWANTTVDGLRLLCPDVGCVEVGRMTADCVLASVPPRAVVTRGDMAIAIPGQILLNATRDKAFQALFLGGTNTGSFVFRADTRGLAPITTSTDDFLGASTLEAYSALFELDAAPVATNVIRWCLPGRPEYQQCLLMLPALQATEPSLNWQCILRNTTQACIDAVTSGDAEVVMLDGNHMFEEVKSGRLTPTVSESYDELHSLTYRAVAVVRKEFCDRETIPTLKDLRGKNSCHGSTLSAYGWTVPVGDMLRSGAMSPMNGDPQLPNDIESVEQFFGKSCAPGEVDSQRICTACPGDCGLHTDPYFGTVGAFRCLMEGAGDVAFVRHTTPGEYAQGGPGAQPWSTLPASEFRLLCPSGGCAAIGQEATCAFTNVPGASLLARPNVAANALALLQGALARLGDGASPHFNYLFEQSKNTAGLIFDYNLHSLNPINETAEVFLASTSLQFASFGALSELALQQGVPSKRAQHGLGAGAIVGIVFGVLGGVMLILGASFFVWKKKFLQKNRMYRYERSESKLKLTAL
;
A
#
# COMPACT_ATOMS: atom_id res chain seq x y z
N MET A 1 -18.93 64.02 -11.13
CA MET A 1 -18.74 62.93 -10.14
C MET A 1 -18.56 61.56 -10.80
N ALA A 2 -19.35 61.16 -11.81
CA ALA A 2 -19.19 59.87 -12.51
C ALA A 2 -17.78 59.61 -13.11
N LEU A 3 -17.12 60.63 -13.67
CA LEU A 3 -15.77 60.52 -14.22
C LEU A 3 -14.65 60.33 -13.18
N ARG A 4 -14.87 60.72 -11.91
CA ARG A 4 -13.91 60.50 -10.82
C ARG A 4 -14.01 59.08 -10.24
N TRP A 5 -15.22 58.51 -10.25
CA TRP A 5 -15.46 57.13 -9.81
C TRP A 5 -14.96 56.11 -10.84
N GLY A 6 -15.10 56.37 -12.14
CA GLY A 6 -14.57 55.48 -13.18
C GLY A 6 -13.03 55.34 -13.14
N ARG A 7 -12.30 56.41 -12.83
CA ARG A 7 -10.83 56.36 -12.71
C ARG A 7 -10.33 55.65 -11.44
N GLN A 8 -11.08 55.72 -10.34
CA GLN A 8 -10.73 54.96 -9.13
C GLN A 8 -11.07 53.47 -9.26
N ILE A 9 -12.16 53.14 -9.94
CA ILE A 9 -12.50 51.73 -10.22
C ILE A 9 -11.49 51.12 -11.19
N GLN A 10 -11.05 51.83 -12.23
CA GLN A 10 -9.97 51.35 -13.11
C GLN A 10 -8.63 51.18 -12.39
N ALA A 11 -8.28 52.08 -11.47
CA ALA A 11 -7.05 51.97 -10.69
C ALA A 11 -7.10 50.80 -9.70
N VAL A 12 -8.25 50.54 -9.05
CA VAL A 12 -8.45 49.40 -8.15
C VAL A 12 -8.49 48.09 -8.94
N VAL A 13 -9.11 48.05 -10.11
CA VAL A 13 -9.12 46.85 -10.97
C VAL A 13 -7.72 46.55 -11.52
N LEU A 14 -6.94 47.57 -11.92
CA LEU A 14 -5.54 47.36 -12.30
C LEU A 14 -4.68 46.92 -11.11
N LEU A 15 -4.88 47.49 -9.92
CA LEU A 15 -4.15 47.10 -8.72
C LEU A 15 -4.51 45.67 -8.29
N VAL A 16 -5.77 45.26 -8.40
CA VAL A 16 -6.23 43.90 -8.13
C VAL A 16 -5.73 42.94 -9.22
N LEU A 17 -5.66 43.32 -10.49
CA LEU A 17 -5.07 42.50 -11.54
C LEU A 17 -3.54 42.36 -11.38
N VAL A 18 -2.85 43.42 -10.96
CA VAL A 18 -1.40 43.39 -10.65
C VAL A 18 -1.14 42.60 -9.37
N LEU A 19 -2.00 42.71 -8.35
CA LEU A 19 -1.93 41.91 -7.12
C LEU A 19 -2.35 40.46 -7.34
N MET A 20 -3.27 40.17 -8.27
CA MET A 20 -3.61 38.80 -8.69
C MET A 20 -2.51 38.21 -9.56
N GLN A 21 -1.85 38.99 -10.43
CA GLN A 21 -0.66 38.55 -11.14
C GLN A 21 0.54 38.35 -10.20
N ALA A 22 0.71 39.20 -9.18
CA ALA A 22 1.73 39.04 -8.15
C ALA A 22 1.42 37.88 -7.18
N ALA A 23 0.15 37.66 -6.80
CA ALA A 23 -0.28 36.51 -6.00
C ALA A 23 -0.21 35.19 -6.79
N SER A 24 -0.28 35.25 -8.13
CA SER A 24 0.02 34.12 -9.02
C SER A 24 1.53 33.87 -9.15
N PHE A 25 2.37 34.88 -8.88
CA PHE A 25 3.83 34.80 -9.01
C PHE A 25 4.55 34.44 -7.69
N VAL A 26 3.87 34.50 -6.55
CA VAL A 26 4.37 34.00 -5.25
C VAL A 26 3.70 32.66 -4.91
N ARG A 27 3.63 31.74 -5.89
CA ARG A 27 3.70 30.31 -5.56
C ARG A 27 5.17 30.03 -5.28
N GLY A 28 5.49 29.66 -4.04
CA GLY A 28 6.87 29.40 -3.62
C GLY A 28 7.60 28.53 -4.65
N GLN A 29 8.59 29.09 -5.33
CA GLN A 29 9.51 28.30 -6.14
C GLN A 29 10.36 27.47 -5.17
N SER A 30 9.96 26.22 -4.97
CA SER A 30 10.81 25.21 -4.35
C SER A 30 12.02 24.96 -5.26
N ASN A 31 13.23 25.06 -4.70
CA ASN A 31 14.45 24.66 -5.39
C ASN A 31 14.39 23.15 -5.69
N VAL A 32 14.66 22.73 -6.92
CA VAL A 32 14.84 21.31 -7.27
C VAL A 32 16.26 20.88 -6.88
N ARG A 33 16.38 19.88 -6.00
CA ARG A 33 17.65 19.29 -5.58
C ARG A 33 17.99 18.09 -6.46
N LEU A 34 18.97 18.26 -7.35
CA LEU A 34 19.52 17.19 -8.17
C LEU A 34 20.70 16.53 -7.45
N CYS A 35 20.58 15.24 -7.13
CA CYS A 35 21.68 14.46 -6.58
C CYS A 35 22.67 14.06 -7.68
N VAL A 36 23.97 14.18 -7.39
CA VAL A 36 25.08 13.82 -8.28
C VAL A 36 26.18 13.10 -7.51
N VAL A 37 26.92 12.24 -8.21
CA VAL A 37 27.92 11.35 -7.63
C VAL A 37 29.32 11.90 -7.85
N GLY A 38 30.00 12.21 -6.75
CA GLY A 38 31.40 12.61 -6.78
C GLY A 38 31.68 14.01 -7.36
N PRO A 39 32.97 14.41 -7.39
CA PRO A 39 33.36 15.79 -7.67
C PRO A 39 33.26 16.17 -9.15
N ASP A 40 33.31 15.23 -10.08
CA ASP A 40 33.28 15.52 -11.51
C ASP A 40 31.86 15.71 -12.04
N GLU A 41 30.89 14.91 -11.56
CA GLU A 41 29.47 15.20 -11.81
C GLU A 41 29.04 16.50 -11.14
N LEU A 42 29.52 16.82 -9.93
CA LEU A 42 29.21 18.10 -9.29
C LEU A 42 29.60 19.30 -10.16
N LYS A 43 30.81 19.31 -10.73
CA LYS A 43 31.26 20.38 -11.64
C LYS A 43 30.37 20.49 -12.89
N GLN A 44 29.89 19.36 -13.40
CA GLN A 44 29.01 19.35 -14.56
C GLN A 44 27.59 19.80 -14.19
N CYS A 45 27.11 19.41 -13.02
CA CYS A 45 25.84 19.87 -12.45
C CYS A 45 25.84 21.39 -12.34
N GLU A 46 26.91 22.00 -11.79
CA GLU A 46 27.04 23.46 -11.72
C GLU A 46 26.95 24.15 -13.09
N LYS A 47 27.54 23.55 -14.14
CA LYS A 47 27.42 24.05 -15.53
C LYS A 47 26.00 23.88 -16.06
N LEU A 48 25.34 22.76 -15.76
CA LEU A 48 23.95 22.52 -16.09
C LEU A 48 23.04 23.56 -15.42
N LEU A 49 23.25 23.85 -14.13
CA LEU A 49 22.50 24.88 -13.40
C LEU A 49 22.58 26.25 -14.09
N ALA A 50 23.75 26.62 -14.60
CA ALA A 50 23.94 27.88 -15.32
C ALA A 50 23.12 27.97 -16.62
N VAL A 51 22.95 26.84 -17.33
CA VAL A 51 22.09 26.75 -18.52
C VAL A 51 20.61 26.78 -18.15
N LEU A 52 20.22 26.08 -17.08
CA LEU A 52 18.83 26.02 -16.61
C LEU A 52 18.35 27.36 -16.02
N ALA A 53 19.25 28.13 -15.39
CA ALA A 53 18.95 29.44 -14.80
C ALA A 53 18.58 30.53 -15.84
N ALA A 54 18.91 30.33 -17.12
CA ALA A 54 18.60 31.28 -18.19
C ALA A 54 17.14 31.24 -18.68
N SER A 55 16.29 30.35 -18.14
CA SER A 55 14.89 30.18 -18.55
C SER A 55 13.89 30.89 -17.59
N PRO A 56 13.20 31.97 -18.00
CA PRO A 56 12.23 32.68 -17.15
C PRO A 56 11.01 31.80 -16.78
N GLY A 57 10.60 31.82 -15.51
CA GLY A 57 9.37 31.15 -15.02
C GLY A 57 9.53 29.68 -14.61
N LYS A 58 10.75 29.13 -14.60
CA LYS A 58 11.07 27.75 -14.20
C LYS A 58 11.63 27.67 -12.77
N PRO A 59 11.57 26.50 -12.08
CA PRO A 59 12.15 26.34 -10.75
C PRO A 59 13.66 26.57 -10.76
N SER A 60 14.20 27.10 -9.66
CA SER A 60 15.63 27.13 -9.37
C SER A 60 16.14 25.72 -9.07
N TRP A 61 17.38 25.42 -9.44
CA TRP A 61 17.99 24.10 -9.27
C TRP A 61 19.24 24.22 -8.39
N ILE A 62 19.50 23.19 -7.57
CA ILE A 62 20.72 23.06 -6.76
C ILE A 62 21.27 21.64 -6.81
N CYS A 63 22.58 21.48 -6.70
CA CYS A 63 23.25 20.19 -6.70
C CYS A 63 23.44 19.68 -5.27
N VAL A 64 23.15 18.39 -5.05
CA VAL A 64 23.46 17.65 -3.82
C VAL A 64 24.51 16.60 -4.19
N GLN A 65 25.68 16.63 -3.56
CA GLN A 65 26.74 15.67 -3.86
C GLN A 65 26.72 14.52 -2.86
N GLU A 66 26.73 13.29 -3.36
CA GLU A 66 27.00 12.07 -2.60
C GLU A 66 28.29 11.39 -3.10
N ASN A 67 28.79 10.41 -2.34
CA ASN A 67 30.05 9.73 -2.67
C ASN A 67 29.88 8.62 -3.72
N ASP A 68 28.71 8.00 -3.76
CA ASP A 68 28.35 6.88 -4.62
C ASP A 68 26.87 6.95 -5.03
N ARG A 69 26.47 6.03 -5.93
CA ARG A 69 25.10 5.98 -6.46
C ARG A 69 24.07 5.61 -5.41
N GLU A 70 24.42 4.69 -4.50
CA GLU A 70 23.56 4.28 -3.37
C GLU A 70 23.26 5.48 -2.46
N GLY A 71 24.26 6.29 -2.15
CA GLY A 71 24.10 7.56 -1.43
C GLY A 71 23.06 8.46 -2.09
N CYS A 72 23.07 8.57 -3.43
CA CYS A 72 22.05 9.35 -4.15
C CYS A 72 20.65 8.72 -4.13
N VAL A 73 20.54 7.39 -4.24
CA VAL A 73 19.26 6.68 -4.10
C VAL A 73 18.68 6.92 -2.70
N LEU A 74 19.50 6.77 -1.67
CA LEU A 74 19.14 7.07 -0.28
C LEU A 74 18.78 8.54 -0.11
N ALA A 75 19.50 9.47 -0.72
CA ALA A 75 19.22 10.89 -0.62
C ALA A 75 17.86 11.25 -1.24
N VAL A 76 17.53 10.70 -2.41
CA VAL A 76 16.22 10.95 -3.04
C VAL A 76 15.10 10.25 -2.28
N GLY A 77 15.28 8.98 -1.91
CA GLY A 77 14.30 8.21 -1.12
C GLY A 77 13.97 8.86 0.23
N ASN A 78 15.00 9.37 0.91
CA ASN A 78 14.85 10.06 2.20
C ASN A 78 14.56 11.57 2.09
N SER A 79 14.24 12.07 0.89
CA SER A 79 13.89 13.48 0.65
C SER A 79 15.00 14.51 0.94
N VAL A 80 16.26 14.06 1.01
CA VAL A 80 17.47 14.91 1.06
C VAL A 80 17.72 15.56 -0.30
N ALA A 81 17.50 14.80 -1.38
CA ALA A 81 17.41 15.28 -2.75
C ALA A 81 15.99 15.07 -3.29
N ASP A 82 15.63 15.79 -4.35
CA ASP A 82 14.31 15.65 -5.01
C ASP A 82 14.38 14.69 -6.18
N THR A 83 15.55 14.58 -6.80
CA THR A 83 15.76 13.78 -8.00
C THR A 83 17.21 13.39 -8.21
N MET A 84 17.45 12.37 -9.03
CA MET A 84 18.75 11.91 -9.49
C MET A 84 18.59 11.36 -10.91
N VAL A 85 19.66 11.36 -11.71
CA VAL A 85 19.70 10.53 -12.92
C VAL A 85 20.23 9.15 -12.51
N ALA A 86 19.53 8.11 -12.92
CA ALA A 86 19.84 6.75 -12.58
C ALA A 86 19.92 5.90 -13.85
N ALA A 87 20.85 4.95 -13.85
CA ALA A 87 20.93 3.94 -14.90
C ALA A 87 19.92 2.80 -14.62
N PRO A 88 19.60 1.95 -15.61
CA PRO A 88 18.62 0.87 -15.48
C PRO A 88 18.68 0.01 -14.20
N GLY A 89 19.87 -0.43 -13.76
CA GLY A 89 20.00 -1.20 -12.51
C GLY A 89 19.62 -0.37 -11.28
N ASP A 90 20.13 0.86 -11.19
CA ASP A 90 19.81 1.80 -10.10
C ASP A 90 18.31 2.16 -10.06
N ILE A 91 17.67 2.22 -11.23
CA ILE A 91 16.22 2.47 -11.39
C ILE A 91 15.39 1.35 -10.76
N VAL A 92 15.79 0.09 -10.97
CA VAL A 92 15.15 -1.07 -10.35
C VAL A 92 15.41 -1.08 -8.86
N HIS A 93 16.66 -0.88 -8.44
CA HIS A 93 17.05 -0.85 -7.03
C HIS A 93 16.26 0.22 -6.24
N ALA A 94 16.22 1.46 -6.75
CA ALA A 94 15.48 2.56 -6.15
C ALA A 94 13.95 2.33 -6.12
N TYR A 95 13.41 1.62 -7.12
CA TYR A 95 12.01 1.24 -7.15
C TYR A 95 11.69 0.18 -6.09
N LEU A 96 12.47 -0.90 -6.00
CA LEU A 96 12.25 -1.99 -5.05
C LEU A 96 12.40 -1.50 -3.60
N GLN A 97 13.37 -0.61 -3.35
CA GLN A 97 13.66 -0.12 -2.00
C GLN A 97 12.76 1.04 -1.54
N PHE A 98 12.45 2.00 -2.43
CA PHE A 98 11.78 3.26 -2.07
C PHE A 98 10.52 3.55 -2.89
N GLY A 99 10.13 2.68 -3.81
CA GLY A 99 9.01 2.91 -4.73
C GLY A 99 9.24 4.11 -5.66
N MET A 100 10.49 4.51 -5.87
CA MET A 100 10.85 5.63 -6.75
C MET A 100 10.40 5.37 -8.18
N ARG A 101 10.15 6.46 -8.92
CA ARG A 101 9.62 6.41 -10.29
C ARG A 101 10.45 7.25 -11.24
N ALA A 102 10.68 6.70 -12.42
CA ALA A 102 11.21 7.44 -13.56
C ALA A 102 10.18 8.50 -13.96
N ALA A 103 10.60 9.76 -13.92
CA ALA A 103 9.79 10.90 -14.33
C ALA A 103 10.10 11.34 -15.77
N LEU A 104 11.35 11.19 -16.18
CA LEU A 104 11.84 11.64 -17.48
C LEU A 104 12.96 10.72 -17.95
N ALA A 105 12.80 10.10 -19.11
CA ALA A 105 13.76 9.20 -19.72
C ALA A 105 14.63 9.93 -20.74
N GLU A 106 15.89 9.54 -20.85
CA GLU A 106 16.75 9.94 -21.97
C GLU A 106 16.25 9.33 -23.28
N VAL A 107 16.44 10.06 -24.39
CA VAL A 107 16.16 9.59 -25.75
C VAL A 107 17.44 9.57 -26.56
N TYR A 108 17.73 8.43 -27.19
CA TYR A 108 18.91 8.22 -28.02
C TYR A 108 18.56 8.23 -29.51
N SER A 109 19.53 8.58 -30.36
CA SER A 109 19.41 8.54 -31.82
C SER A 109 20.48 7.58 -32.39
N PRO A 110 20.14 6.63 -33.28
CA PRO A 110 18.92 6.53 -34.09
C PRO A 110 17.80 5.61 -33.53
N SER A 111 17.96 5.01 -32.35
CA SER A 111 16.97 4.09 -31.74
C SER A 111 16.53 4.56 -30.35
N PRO A 112 15.24 4.49 -29.99
CA PRO A 112 14.73 4.94 -28.69
C PRO A 112 15.09 4.02 -27.51
N SER A 113 15.63 2.82 -27.77
CA SER A 113 16.06 1.87 -26.75
C SER A 113 17.27 1.06 -27.22
N PHE A 114 18.03 0.54 -26.25
CA PHE A 114 19.13 -0.37 -26.48
C PHE A 114 18.73 -1.79 -26.08
N ALA A 115 19.46 -2.78 -26.57
CA ALA A 115 19.34 -4.15 -26.12
C ALA A 115 20.73 -4.78 -25.93
N ASP A 116 20.85 -5.68 -24.97
CA ASP A 116 22.08 -6.45 -24.76
C ASP A 116 22.17 -7.58 -25.78
N VAL A 117 23.35 -7.74 -26.37
CA VAL A 117 23.59 -8.71 -27.43
C VAL A 117 24.88 -9.47 -27.18
N ALA A 118 24.85 -10.76 -27.51
CA ALA A 118 26.03 -11.60 -27.53
C ALA A 118 26.52 -11.75 -28.98
N ILE A 119 27.81 -11.54 -29.21
CA ILE A 119 28.44 -11.73 -30.51
C ILE A 119 29.65 -12.65 -30.42
N VAL A 120 29.79 -13.45 -31.46
CA VAL A 120 30.84 -14.46 -31.58
C VAL A 120 31.46 -14.42 -32.97
N ASP A 121 32.64 -15.03 -33.10
CA ASP A 121 33.27 -15.24 -34.41
C ASP A 121 32.41 -16.18 -35.27
N LYS A 122 32.23 -15.84 -36.54
CA LYS A 122 31.48 -16.67 -37.50
C LYS A 122 31.99 -18.11 -37.54
N ALA A 123 33.30 -18.33 -37.43
CA ALA A 123 33.88 -19.67 -37.44
C ALA A 123 33.39 -20.54 -36.27
N LEU A 124 33.07 -19.93 -35.12
CA LEU A 124 32.52 -20.65 -33.97
C LEU A 124 31.09 -21.13 -34.25
N CYS A 125 30.26 -20.27 -34.85
CA CYS A 125 28.90 -20.63 -35.28
C CYS A 125 28.89 -21.64 -36.43
N ASP A 126 29.79 -21.50 -37.40
CA ASP A 126 29.90 -22.43 -38.53
C ASP A 126 30.33 -23.83 -38.04
N ALA A 127 31.17 -23.90 -36.99
CA ALA A 127 31.57 -25.15 -36.36
C ALA A 127 30.48 -25.77 -35.47
N GLN A 128 29.62 -24.95 -34.86
CA GLN A 128 28.51 -25.37 -33.98
C GLN A 128 27.19 -24.67 -34.38
N PRO A 129 26.44 -25.22 -35.35
CA PRO A 129 25.24 -24.57 -35.89
C PRO A 129 24.12 -24.33 -34.86
N ASN A 130 24.09 -25.12 -33.77
CA ASN A 130 23.12 -25.00 -32.68
C ASN A 130 23.74 -24.41 -31.41
N LEU A 131 24.79 -23.58 -31.53
CA LEU A 131 25.46 -22.93 -30.40
C LEU A 131 24.43 -22.19 -29.52
N SER A 132 24.44 -22.46 -28.22
CA SER A 132 23.56 -21.82 -27.24
C SER A 132 24.34 -21.02 -26.21
N LEU A 133 23.64 -20.21 -25.40
CA LEU A 133 24.26 -19.48 -24.28
C LEU A 133 24.88 -20.41 -23.24
N ALA A 134 24.35 -21.63 -23.06
CA ALA A 134 24.93 -22.62 -22.15
C ALA A 134 26.26 -23.18 -22.65
N ASP A 135 26.48 -23.21 -23.97
CA ASP A 135 27.74 -23.66 -24.58
C ASP A 135 28.89 -22.65 -24.43
N LEU A 136 28.60 -21.47 -23.86
CA LEU A 136 29.60 -20.47 -23.49
C LEU A 136 30.39 -20.87 -22.22
N ALA A 137 29.92 -21.86 -21.47
CA ALA A 137 30.67 -22.39 -20.33
C ALA A 137 32.07 -22.85 -20.76
N GLY A 138 33.11 -22.35 -20.10
CA GLY A 138 34.51 -22.60 -20.41
C GLY A 138 35.07 -21.83 -21.61
N LYS A 139 34.29 -20.97 -22.27
CA LYS A 139 34.79 -20.05 -23.31
C LYS A 139 35.44 -18.81 -22.69
N ARG A 140 36.12 -18.02 -23.51
CA ARG A 140 36.72 -16.74 -23.12
C ARG A 140 35.74 -15.61 -23.42
N ALA A 141 35.46 -14.75 -22.45
CA ALA A 141 34.47 -13.68 -22.57
C ALA A 141 35.10 -12.29 -22.51
N CYS A 142 34.57 -11.38 -23.32
CA CYS A 142 34.93 -9.97 -23.35
C CYS A 142 33.72 -9.11 -22.95
N PHE A 143 33.93 -8.21 -22.01
CA PHE A 143 32.92 -7.30 -21.47
C PHE A 143 33.33 -5.86 -21.73
N ALA A 144 32.36 -4.98 -21.93
CA ALA A 144 32.62 -3.55 -22.13
C ALA A 144 33.20 -2.89 -20.87
N GLY A 145 32.79 -3.36 -19.70
CA GLY A 145 33.34 -2.98 -18.40
C GLY A 145 32.79 -3.86 -17.27
N TYR A 146 33.45 -3.82 -16.11
CA TYR A 146 32.97 -4.46 -14.89
C TYR A 146 31.82 -3.65 -14.27
N ARG A 147 30.70 -4.31 -13.93
CA ARG A 147 29.45 -3.68 -13.46
C ARG A 147 28.93 -2.57 -14.37
N ASP A 148 29.13 -2.76 -15.68
CA ASP A 148 28.40 -2.01 -16.70
C ASP A 148 26.97 -2.56 -16.78
N ASP A 149 25.95 -1.70 -16.64
CA ASP A 149 24.53 -2.10 -16.68
C ASP A 149 24.23 -2.92 -17.95
N ALA A 150 24.86 -2.53 -19.07
CA ALA A 150 24.81 -3.25 -20.34
C ALA A 150 25.98 -4.23 -20.46
N GLY A 151 25.68 -5.52 -20.49
CA GLY A 151 26.67 -6.59 -20.70
C GLY A 151 27.25 -7.20 -19.42
N TRP A 152 27.09 -6.61 -18.22
CA TRP A 152 27.41 -7.26 -16.94
C TRP A 152 26.14 -7.52 -16.13
N ASP A 153 25.57 -6.52 -15.44
CA ASP A 153 24.49 -6.72 -14.47
C ASP A 153 23.25 -7.38 -15.09
N LEU A 154 22.74 -6.80 -16.18
CA LEU A 154 21.58 -7.33 -16.90
C LEU A 154 21.85 -8.70 -17.52
N LEU A 155 23.02 -8.88 -18.14
CA LEU A 155 23.41 -10.15 -18.74
C LEU A 155 23.48 -11.27 -17.71
N LEU A 156 24.21 -11.06 -16.62
CA LEU A 156 24.41 -12.06 -15.58
C LEU A 156 23.08 -12.41 -14.93
N GLY A 157 22.23 -11.39 -14.71
CA GLY A 157 20.84 -11.55 -14.35
C GLY A 157 20.05 -12.47 -15.29
N VAL A 158 20.10 -12.21 -16.60
CA VAL A 158 19.46 -13.06 -17.63
C VAL A 158 19.99 -14.50 -17.60
N LEU A 159 21.29 -14.69 -17.42
CA LEU A 159 21.88 -16.02 -17.38
C LEU A 159 21.49 -16.78 -16.11
N VAL A 160 21.34 -16.10 -14.96
CA VAL A 160 20.84 -16.69 -13.71
C VAL A 160 19.36 -17.00 -13.78
N ASP A 161 18.52 -16.07 -14.27
CA ASP A 161 17.07 -16.27 -14.46
C ASP A 161 16.79 -17.49 -15.35
N LYS A 162 17.61 -17.69 -16.39
CA LYS A 162 17.52 -18.86 -17.29
C LYS A 162 18.17 -20.13 -16.73
N GLY A 163 18.76 -20.08 -15.53
CA GLY A 163 19.46 -21.21 -14.89
C GLY A 163 20.75 -21.64 -15.59
N ILE A 164 21.28 -20.82 -16.51
CA ILE A 164 22.51 -21.09 -17.28
C ILE A 164 23.74 -20.79 -16.43
N LEU A 165 23.71 -19.68 -15.70
CA LEU A 165 24.73 -19.27 -14.75
C LEU A 165 24.25 -19.62 -13.34
N GLN A 166 25.11 -20.25 -12.54
CA GLN A 166 24.80 -20.64 -11.17
C GLN A 166 25.62 -19.76 -10.21
N PRO A 167 24.98 -19.00 -9.31
CA PRO A 167 25.70 -18.16 -8.36
C PRO A 167 26.71 -18.95 -7.51
N VAL A 168 27.91 -18.41 -7.38
CA VAL A 168 29.01 -18.96 -6.57
C VAL A 168 29.36 -17.96 -5.48
N ASN A 169 29.42 -18.44 -4.24
CA ASN A 169 29.81 -17.67 -3.07
C ASN A 169 30.60 -18.60 -2.13
N GLN A 170 31.87 -18.80 -2.45
CA GLN A 170 32.78 -19.65 -1.68
C GLN A 170 33.94 -18.84 -1.09
N ASP A 171 34.35 -17.74 -1.74
CA ASP A 171 35.41 -16.86 -1.27
C ASP A 171 34.84 -15.50 -0.80
N PRO A 172 34.71 -15.27 0.52
CA PRO A 172 34.19 -14.01 1.05
C PRO A 172 35.12 -12.81 0.82
N ALA A 173 36.33 -13.01 0.29
CA ALA A 173 37.25 -11.93 -0.08
C ALA A 173 37.05 -11.45 -1.53
N VAL A 174 36.20 -12.13 -2.30
CA VAL A 174 35.92 -11.84 -3.71
C VAL A 174 34.44 -11.51 -3.84
N ALA A 175 34.09 -10.53 -4.68
CA ALA A 175 32.70 -10.24 -4.96
C ALA A 175 32.03 -11.45 -5.64
N ASN A 176 30.82 -11.80 -5.22
CA ASN A 176 30.15 -13.04 -5.66
C ASN A 176 29.93 -13.06 -7.19
N ASP A 177 29.67 -11.90 -7.80
CA ASP A 177 29.56 -11.73 -9.24
C ASP A 177 30.87 -12.08 -9.96
N ILE A 178 32.01 -11.61 -9.47
CA ILE A 178 33.33 -11.98 -9.97
C ILE A 178 33.56 -13.49 -9.88
N GLU A 179 33.31 -14.09 -8.72
CA GLU A 179 33.52 -15.53 -8.51
C GLU A 179 32.60 -16.37 -9.42
N THR A 180 31.35 -15.95 -9.54
CA THR A 180 30.35 -16.60 -10.39
C THR A 180 30.74 -16.58 -11.86
N VAL A 181 31.21 -15.44 -12.38
CA VAL A 181 31.63 -15.29 -13.78
C VAL A 181 32.87 -16.12 -14.07
N GLU A 182 33.84 -16.18 -13.15
CA GLU A 182 35.04 -16.99 -13.31
C GLU A 182 34.79 -18.50 -13.24
N ALA A 183 33.80 -18.92 -12.45
CA ALA A 183 33.39 -20.32 -12.45
C ALA A 183 32.80 -20.76 -13.79
N PHE A 184 32.23 -19.81 -14.55
CA PHE A 184 31.57 -20.06 -15.83
C PHE A 184 32.50 -19.91 -17.04
N PHE A 185 33.34 -18.87 -17.10
CA PHE A 185 34.24 -18.59 -18.23
C PHE A 185 35.69 -18.98 -17.93
N SER A 186 36.43 -19.46 -18.94
CA SER A 186 37.84 -19.87 -18.75
C SER A 186 38.83 -18.71 -18.67
N LYS A 187 38.50 -17.57 -19.29
CA LYS A 187 39.18 -16.29 -19.15
C LYS A 187 38.18 -15.16 -19.37
N VAL A 188 38.37 -14.07 -18.65
CA VAL A 188 37.48 -12.90 -18.71
C VAL A 188 38.32 -11.65 -18.94
N CYS A 189 37.84 -10.76 -19.80
CA CYS A 189 38.31 -9.39 -19.83
C CYS A 189 37.15 -8.44 -19.54
N ALA A 190 37.16 -7.83 -18.37
CA ALA A 190 36.20 -6.82 -17.93
C ALA A 190 36.93 -5.62 -17.29
N PRO A 191 37.29 -4.58 -18.07
CA PRO A 191 38.02 -3.41 -17.58
C PRO A 191 37.22 -2.58 -16.57
N GLY A 192 37.90 -1.96 -15.59
CA GLY A 192 37.28 -1.05 -14.60
C GLY A 192 37.62 -1.26 -13.10
N PRO A 193 37.85 -2.48 -12.57
CA PRO A 193 38.03 -2.65 -11.12
C PRO A 193 39.46 -2.33 -10.64
N ALA A 194 39.59 -1.64 -9.51
CA ALA A 194 40.88 -1.32 -8.87
C ALA A 194 41.60 -2.55 -8.27
N ASP A 195 40.83 -3.57 -7.87
CA ASP A 195 41.32 -4.85 -7.30
C ASP A 195 41.20 -6.03 -8.31
N GLY A 196 41.13 -5.73 -9.61
CA GLY A 196 40.63 -6.60 -10.68
C GLY A 196 41.50 -7.75 -11.20
N GLU A 197 42.42 -8.37 -10.46
CA GLU A 197 43.33 -9.38 -11.05
C GLU A 197 42.63 -10.58 -11.73
N ARG A 198 41.41 -10.89 -11.32
CA ARG A 198 40.67 -12.12 -11.64
C ARG A 198 39.83 -12.03 -12.94
N VAL A 199 38.99 -11.01 -13.05
CA VAL A 199 38.20 -10.70 -14.27
C VAL A 199 38.98 -9.97 -15.37
N CYS A 200 40.28 -9.78 -15.17
CA CYS A 200 41.20 -9.17 -16.13
C CYS A 200 42.14 -10.18 -16.80
N SER A 201 41.98 -11.48 -16.53
CA SER A 201 42.85 -12.56 -17.03
C SER A 201 42.93 -12.69 -18.57
N GLY A 202 41.98 -12.10 -19.29
CA GLY A 202 41.91 -12.02 -20.75
C GLY A 202 42.28 -10.66 -21.36
N CYS A 203 42.54 -9.63 -20.56
CA CYS A 203 42.87 -8.29 -21.05
C CYS A 203 44.36 -8.17 -21.47
N ILE A 204 44.69 -7.19 -22.33
CA ILE A 204 46.04 -7.02 -22.90
C ILE A 204 46.80 -5.80 -22.32
N GLY A 205 46.11 -4.89 -21.62
CA GLY A 205 46.65 -3.69 -21.01
C GLY A 205 46.30 -3.53 -19.52
N ASP A 206 46.29 -2.27 -19.06
CA ASP A 206 45.94 -1.94 -17.67
C ASP A 206 44.42 -1.95 -17.49
N CYS A 207 43.92 -3.10 -17.07
CA CYS A 207 42.51 -3.38 -16.82
C CYS A 207 41.91 -2.57 -15.66
N SER A 208 42.73 -1.93 -14.82
CA SER A 208 42.27 -1.08 -13.71
C SER A 208 41.89 0.33 -14.14
N THR A 209 42.14 0.69 -15.40
CA THR A 209 41.82 2.00 -15.98
C THR A 209 41.09 1.86 -17.30
N ALA A 210 40.41 2.92 -17.73
CA ALA A 210 39.84 3.01 -19.08
C ALA A 210 40.89 3.03 -20.21
N ALA A 211 42.19 2.81 -19.89
CA ALA A 211 43.28 2.82 -20.85
C ALA A 211 43.54 1.45 -21.52
N ASP A 212 42.89 0.37 -21.07
CA ASP A 212 42.94 -0.92 -21.77
C ASP A 212 42.32 -0.83 -23.16
N ILE A 213 42.94 -1.48 -24.16
CA ILE A 213 42.46 -1.47 -25.55
C ILE A 213 41.11 -2.18 -25.74
N TYR A 214 40.70 -3.02 -24.78
CA TYR A 214 39.40 -3.71 -24.74
C TYR A 214 38.40 -3.01 -23.84
N SER A 215 38.74 -1.86 -23.24
CA SER A 215 37.79 -1.03 -22.49
C SER A 215 36.74 -0.41 -23.41
N GLY A 216 35.50 -0.39 -22.92
CA GLY A 216 34.33 0.16 -23.59
C GLY A 216 33.66 -0.81 -24.57
N GLN A 217 32.48 -0.43 -25.05
CA GLN A 217 31.64 -1.24 -25.93
C GLN A 217 32.37 -1.65 -27.23
N GLU A 218 33.15 -0.75 -27.83
CA GLU A 218 33.96 -1.05 -29.01
C GLU A 218 35.20 -1.89 -28.69
N GLY A 219 35.64 -1.87 -27.44
CA GLY A 219 36.74 -2.69 -26.93
C GLY A 219 36.36 -4.14 -26.75
N ALA A 220 35.17 -4.41 -26.22
CA ALA A 220 34.63 -5.77 -26.17
C ALA A 220 34.51 -6.39 -27.58
N LEU A 221 34.04 -5.61 -28.56
CA LEU A 221 34.01 -6.04 -29.97
C LEU A 221 35.42 -6.29 -30.52
N GLN A 222 36.39 -5.42 -30.20
CA GLN A 222 37.77 -5.62 -30.64
C GLN A 222 38.42 -6.85 -29.98
N CYS A 223 38.07 -7.18 -28.74
CA CYS A 223 38.57 -8.35 -28.03
C CYS A 223 38.24 -9.68 -28.75
N VAL A 224 37.04 -9.81 -29.33
CA VAL A 224 36.69 -10.95 -30.19
C VAL A 224 37.32 -10.82 -31.58
N SER A 225 37.45 -9.61 -32.11
CA SER A 225 38.17 -9.35 -33.36
C SER A 225 39.62 -9.85 -33.29
N ASP A 226 40.32 -9.58 -32.19
CA ASP A 226 41.71 -9.99 -31.99
C ASP A 226 41.84 -11.47 -31.60
N LYS A 227 40.70 -12.18 -31.46
CA LYS A 227 40.60 -13.56 -30.97
C LYS A 227 41.10 -13.73 -29.54
N ALA A 228 41.11 -12.65 -28.75
CA ALA A 228 41.43 -12.69 -27.33
C ALA A 228 40.28 -13.31 -26.51
N GLY A 229 39.03 -13.07 -26.92
CA GLY A 229 37.84 -13.79 -26.46
C GLY A 229 37.12 -14.55 -27.57
N ASP A 230 36.21 -15.43 -27.17
CA ASP A 230 35.34 -16.22 -28.04
C ASP A 230 33.94 -15.61 -28.17
N VAL A 231 33.50 -14.87 -27.15
CA VAL A 231 32.23 -14.13 -27.10
C VAL A 231 32.46 -12.72 -26.53
N ALA A 232 31.72 -11.75 -27.04
CA ALA A 232 31.61 -10.42 -26.43
C ALA A 232 30.15 -10.06 -26.18
N PHE A 233 29.93 -9.39 -25.05
CA PHE A 233 28.63 -8.85 -24.66
C PHE A 233 28.69 -7.33 -24.74
N LEU A 234 27.75 -6.77 -25.48
CA LEU A 234 27.73 -5.35 -25.80
C LEU A 234 26.32 -4.89 -26.16
N ARG A 235 26.19 -3.58 -26.32
CA ARG A 235 24.96 -2.89 -26.63
C ARG A 235 24.65 -2.89 -28.14
N SER A 236 23.37 -3.03 -28.49
CA SER A 236 22.91 -3.18 -29.88
C SER A 236 23.26 -2.01 -30.81
N ASP A 237 23.33 -0.79 -30.28
CA ASP A 237 23.66 0.41 -31.05
C ASP A 237 25.13 0.45 -31.51
N THR A 238 26.04 -0.10 -30.70
CA THR A 238 27.45 -0.24 -31.05
C THR A 238 27.60 -1.09 -32.31
N LEU A 239 26.82 -2.17 -32.42
CA LEU A 239 26.82 -3.01 -33.63
C LEU A 239 26.13 -2.36 -34.81
N GLN A 240 25.05 -1.62 -34.61
CA GLN A 240 24.40 -0.89 -35.70
C GLN A 240 25.36 0.16 -36.28
N ALA A 241 26.06 0.90 -35.42
CA ALA A 241 27.08 1.85 -35.82
C ALA A 241 28.27 1.17 -36.54
N PHE A 242 28.66 -0.02 -36.09
CA PHE A 242 29.70 -0.83 -36.73
C PHE A 242 29.29 -1.31 -38.12
N GLN A 243 28.07 -1.84 -38.28
CA GLN A 243 27.52 -2.27 -39.57
C GLN A 243 27.39 -1.11 -40.58
N ALA A 244 27.04 0.08 -40.08
CA ALA A 244 26.91 1.28 -40.90
C ALA A 244 28.26 1.91 -41.30
N ASN A 245 29.40 1.32 -40.92
CA ASN A 245 30.76 1.90 -41.04
C ASN A 245 30.88 3.28 -40.37
N ASN A 246 30.06 3.55 -39.36
CA ASN A 246 30.00 4.82 -38.64
C ASN A 246 30.76 4.78 -37.30
N LEU A 247 31.43 3.67 -36.98
CA LEU A 247 32.23 3.51 -35.77
C LEU A 247 33.53 4.32 -35.88
N ALA A 248 33.55 5.55 -35.36
CA ALA A 248 34.71 6.44 -35.39
C ALA A 248 35.68 6.14 -34.23
N THR A 249 36.32 4.97 -34.24
CA THR A 249 37.06 4.47 -33.06
C THR A 249 38.58 4.57 -33.16
N GLY A 250 39.13 4.78 -34.37
CA GLY A 250 40.58 4.66 -34.59
C GLY A 250 41.13 3.24 -34.35
N ARG A 251 40.24 2.25 -34.19
CA ARG A 251 40.53 0.85 -33.87
C ARG A 251 40.52 -0.03 -35.12
N THR A 252 41.35 -1.08 -35.15
CA THR A 252 41.41 -2.05 -36.27
C THR A 252 40.56 -3.28 -35.97
N ILE A 253 39.28 -3.23 -36.32
CA ILE A 253 38.32 -4.33 -36.13
C ILE A 253 38.12 -5.08 -37.47
N ARG A 254 38.03 -6.42 -37.44
CA ARG A 254 37.75 -7.27 -38.62
C ARG A 254 36.40 -6.93 -39.24
N ALA A 255 36.13 -7.37 -40.47
CA ALA A 255 34.89 -7.01 -41.18
C ALA A 255 33.63 -7.55 -40.47
N ALA A 256 32.53 -6.79 -40.49
CA ALA A 256 31.25 -7.18 -39.87
C ALA A 256 30.72 -8.55 -40.35
N SER A 257 31.05 -8.96 -41.57
CA SER A 257 30.69 -10.27 -42.13
C SER A 257 31.34 -11.46 -41.42
N GLU A 258 32.39 -11.23 -40.62
CA GLU A 258 33.09 -12.24 -39.83
C GLU A 258 32.50 -12.48 -38.44
N PHE A 259 31.46 -11.74 -38.04
CA PHE A 259 30.80 -11.89 -36.75
C PHE A 259 29.37 -12.40 -36.92
N ARG A 260 28.82 -12.99 -35.85
CA ARG A 260 27.43 -13.45 -35.77
C ARG A 260 26.82 -13.07 -34.42
N TYR A 261 25.52 -12.79 -34.42
CA TYR A 261 24.73 -12.77 -33.19
C TYR A 261 24.59 -14.19 -32.65
N LEU A 262 24.78 -14.38 -31.35
CA LEU A 262 24.38 -15.59 -30.65
C LEU A 262 22.99 -15.36 -30.06
N CYS A 263 22.01 -16.16 -30.50
CA CYS A 263 20.62 -15.92 -30.18
C CYS A 263 20.19 -16.72 -28.93
N PRO A 264 19.38 -16.15 -28.01
CA PRO A 264 18.94 -16.85 -26.80
C PRO A 264 18.14 -18.13 -27.07
N GLY A 265 17.43 -18.19 -28.20
CA GLY A 265 16.70 -19.38 -28.67
C GLY A 265 17.59 -20.50 -29.22
N GLY A 266 18.92 -20.30 -29.22
CA GLY A 266 19.89 -21.22 -29.81
C GLY A 266 20.19 -20.90 -31.27
N GLY A 267 21.42 -21.21 -31.69
CA GLY A 267 21.94 -20.93 -33.01
C GLY A 267 22.44 -19.49 -33.16
N CYS A 268 22.94 -19.20 -34.37
CA CYS A 268 23.54 -17.92 -34.69
C CYS A 268 22.85 -17.23 -35.88
N GLN A 269 22.80 -15.91 -35.81
CA GLN A 269 22.23 -15.07 -36.86
C GLN A 269 23.28 -14.13 -37.47
N SER A 270 23.14 -13.85 -38.77
CA SER A 270 24.03 -12.90 -39.44
C SER A 270 23.69 -11.46 -39.06
N LEU A 271 24.72 -10.62 -38.96
CA LEU A 271 24.60 -9.24 -38.52
C LEU A 271 23.63 -8.42 -39.41
N ASP A 272 23.59 -8.70 -40.71
CA ASP A 272 22.71 -8.06 -41.71
C ASP A 272 21.23 -8.46 -41.60
N GLN A 273 20.89 -9.53 -40.88
CA GLN A 273 19.51 -9.99 -40.71
C GLN A 273 18.75 -9.22 -39.61
N GLY A 274 19.41 -8.25 -38.96
CA GLY A 274 18.83 -7.47 -37.87
C GLY A 274 18.83 -8.23 -36.53
N LEU A 275 18.20 -7.64 -35.51
CA LEU A 275 18.26 -8.11 -34.12
C LEU A 275 17.04 -8.96 -33.70
N SER A 276 16.10 -9.20 -34.60
CA SER A 276 14.86 -9.90 -34.31
C SER A 276 15.13 -11.31 -33.77
N GLY A 277 14.84 -11.55 -32.48
CA GLY A 277 15.03 -12.85 -31.81
C GLY A 277 16.45 -13.14 -31.29
N CYS A 278 17.39 -12.19 -31.41
CA CYS A 278 18.80 -12.38 -31.02
C CYS A 278 19.31 -11.29 -30.06
N TYR A 279 18.41 -10.64 -29.33
CA TYR A 279 18.76 -9.82 -28.17
C TYR A 279 18.49 -10.61 -26.89
N LEU A 280 19.28 -10.35 -25.85
CA LEU A 280 19.20 -11.03 -24.56
C LEU A 280 18.08 -10.44 -23.70
N ALA A 281 18.09 -9.12 -23.54
CA ALA A 281 17.06 -8.35 -22.84
C ALA A 281 17.04 -6.91 -23.38
N PRO A 282 15.86 -6.24 -23.37
CA PRO A 282 15.78 -4.81 -23.62
C PRO A 282 16.41 -4.03 -22.45
N ILE A 283 17.11 -2.95 -22.76
CA ILE A 283 17.70 -2.04 -21.78
C ILE A 283 16.84 -0.77 -21.76
N PRO A 284 16.17 -0.43 -20.63
CA PRO A 284 15.48 0.84 -20.55
C PRO A 284 16.49 1.99 -20.62
N ALA A 285 16.05 3.17 -21.03
CA ALA A 285 16.94 4.33 -21.02
C ALA A 285 17.33 4.69 -19.58
N SER A 286 18.44 5.42 -19.40
CA SER A 286 18.67 6.10 -18.13
C SER A 286 17.55 7.11 -17.89
N ALA A 287 17.16 7.28 -16.63
CA ALA A 287 16.02 8.10 -16.27
C ALA A 287 16.31 8.99 -15.08
N LEU A 288 15.69 10.16 -15.11
CA LEU A 288 15.56 11.01 -13.96
C LEU A 288 14.50 10.41 -13.03
N LEU A 289 14.93 9.97 -11.85
CA LEU A 289 14.08 9.38 -10.83
C LEU A 289 13.57 10.43 -9.86
N THR A 290 12.36 10.22 -9.38
CA THR A 290 11.75 11.00 -8.31
C THR A 290 11.05 10.07 -7.33
N ARG A 291 10.69 10.56 -6.15
CA ARG A 291 9.86 9.80 -5.21
C ARG A 291 8.49 9.50 -5.82
N ARG A 292 7.86 8.41 -5.38
CA ARG A 292 6.60 7.86 -5.92
C ARG A 292 5.49 8.89 -6.19
N PHE A 293 5.38 9.90 -5.32
CA PHE A 293 4.32 10.93 -5.35
C PHE A 293 4.86 12.35 -5.59
N TYR A 294 6.10 12.47 -6.06
CA TYR A 294 6.68 13.77 -6.39
C TYR A 294 6.06 14.32 -7.70
N ASP A 295 5.55 15.55 -7.67
CA ASP A 295 5.08 16.23 -8.89
C ASP A 295 6.28 16.66 -9.74
N ALA A 296 6.63 15.80 -10.69
CA ALA A 296 7.75 16.03 -11.59
C ALA A 296 7.42 16.96 -12.77
N SER A 297 6.20 17.50 -12.87
CA SER A 297 5.75 18.32 -14.02
C SER A 297 6.68 19.50 -14.29
N ALA A 298 7.16 20.15 -13.22
CA ALA A 298 8.10 21.27 -13.32
C ALA A 298 9.49 20.83 -13.81
N ILE A 299 9.97 19.66 -13.38
CA ILE A 299 11.24 19.08 -13.83
C ILE A 299 11.16 18.70 -15.31
N GLN A 300 10.09 17.96 -15.67
CA GLN A 300 9.82 17.51 -17.04
C GLN A 300 9.75 18.71 -18.00
N ALA A 301 8.97 19.73 -17.67
CA ALA A 301 8.88 20.93 -18.49
C ALA A 301 10.23 21.66 -18.63
N THR A 302 11.02 21.69 -17.56
CA THR A 302 12.31 22.39 -17.54
C THR A 302 13.35 21.71 -18.43
N LEU A 303 13.55 20.41 -18.26
CA LEU A 303 14.58 19.64 -18.98
C LEU A 303 14.19 19.37 -20.44
N THR A 304 12.93 19.04 -20.72
CA THR A 304 12.46 18.82 -22.10
C THR A 304 12.62 20.07 -22.96
N SER A 305 12.38 21.26 -22.41
CA SER A 305 12.61 22.50 -23.14
C SER A 305 14.09 22.90 -23.19
N ALA A 306 14.89 22.56 -22.18
CA ALA A 306 16.34 22.79 -22.18
C ALA A 306 17.05 21.89 -23.21
N ALA A 307 16.55 20.68 -23.48
CA ALA A 307 17.14 19.78 -24.46
C ALA A 307 17.19 20.35 -25.90
N ALA A 308 16.37 21.36 -26.24
CA ALA A 308 16.44 22.05 -27.53
C ALA A 308 17.49 23.18 -27.57
N ASP A 309 18.08 23.55 -26.42
CA ASP A 309 19.07 24.61 -26.31
C ASP A 309 20.46 24.15 -26.74
N ALA A 310 21.14 24.95 -27.57
CA ALA A 310 22.47 24.62 -28.07
C ALA A 310 23.54 24.60 -26.96
N GLY A 311 23.36 25.40 -25.91
CA GLY A 311 24.23 25.41 -24.73
C GLY A 311 24.04 24.14 -23.89
N PHE A 312 22.79 23.70 -23.70
CA PHE A 312 22.49 22.40 -23.07
C PHE A 312 23.10 21.25 -23.88
N GLN A 313 22.87 21.22 -25.19
CA GLN A 313 23.42 20.17 -26.06
C GLN A 313 24.95 20.17 -26.09
N ALA A 314 25.60 21.34 -26.00
CA ALA A 314 27.07 21.42 -25.93
C ALA A 314 27.68 20.86 -24.61
N LEU A 315 26.89 20.72 -23.53
CA LEU A 315 27.35 20.09 -22.30
C LEU A 315 27.51 18.57 -22.45
N PHE A 316 26.77 17.94 -23.38
CA PHE A 316 26.68 16.49 -23.50
C PHE A 316 27.10 15.97 -24.89
N MET A 317 26.99 16.76 -25.96
CA MET A 317 27.43 16.44 -27.33
C MET A 317 28.85 16.99 -27.65
N ASN A 318 29.49 16.44 -28.70
CA ASN A 318 30.80 16.84 -29.25
C ASN A 318 32.04 16.60 -28.34
N GLY A 319 32.08 15.49 -27.61
CA GLY A 319 33.29 15.07 -26.88
C GLY A 319 33.62 15.88 -25.63
N SER A 320 32.72 16.78 -25.19
CA SER A 320 32.82 17.54 -23.94
C SER A 320 32.46 16.72 -22.69
N ASN A 321 31.75 15.60 -22.86
CA ASN A 321 31.38 14.64 -21.82
C ASN A 321 31.72 13.20 -22.22
N PRO A 322 33.01 12.87 -22.46
CA PRO A 322 33.40 11.53 -22.92
C PRO A 322 33.16 10.43 -21.87
N ALA A 323 32.92 10.81 -20.62
CA ALA A 323 32.68 9.91 -19.49
C ALA A 323 31.19 9.70 -19.17
N GLY A 324 30.25 10.36 -19.87
CA GLY A 324 28.81 10.20 -19.61
C GLY A 324 28.37 10.66 -18.23
N LEU A 325 28.99 11.72 -17.69
CA LEU A 325 28.66 12.31 -16.41
C LEU A 325 27.23 12.89 -16.47
N ILE A 326 26.40 12.59 -15.46
CA ILE A 326 24.96 12.92 -15.29
C ILE A 326 24.02 12.41 -16.40
N PHE A 327 24.25 12.78 -17.65
CA PHE A 327 23.48 12.33 -18.81
C PHE A 327 24.38 11.72 -19.88
N SER A 328 23.83 10.80 -20.66
CA SER A 328 24.54 10.09 -21.73
C SER A 328 25.11 11.04 -22.81
N PRO A 329 26.29 10.76 -23.38
CA PRO A 329 26.83 11.52 -24.51
C PRO A 329 26.03 11.32 -25.80
N ALA A 330 25.15 10.31 -25.85
CA ALA A 330 24.23 10.04 -26.96
C ALA A 330 22.85 10.69 -26.76
N LEU A 331 22.68 11.55 -25.75
CA LEU A 331 21.43 12.23 -25.45
C LEU A 331 21.00 13.11 -26.64
N SER A 332 19.85 12.77 -27.23
CA SER A 332 19.21 13.55 -28.30
C SER A 332 18.00 14.34 -27.81
N GLY A 333 17.46 13.99 -26.65
CA GLY A 333 16.33 14.65 -26.03
C GLY A 333 15.81 13.88 -24.81
N PHE A 334 14.67 14.32 -24.28
CA PHE A 334 13.99 13.65 -23.18
C PHE A 334 12.57 13.25 -23.55
N GLN A 335 12.10 12.15 -22.98
CA GLN A 335 10.74 11.68 -23.08
C GLN A 335 10.11 11.57 -21.70
N THR A 336 8.93 12.14 -21.52
CA THR A 336 8.15 11.96 -20.29
C THR A 336 7.75 10.50 -20.14
N VAL A 337 8.05 9.92 -18.98
CA VAL A 337 7.63 8.56 -18.63
C VAL A 337 6.22 8.64 -18.06
N THR A 338 5.23 8.17 -18.83
CA THR A 338 3.82 8.07 -18.41
C THR A 338 3.41 6.65 -18.07
N ALA A 339 4.26 5.68 -18.39
CA ALA A 339 4.07 4.27 -18.08
C ALA A 339 4.33 4.00 -16.59
N THR A 340 3.79 2.90 -16.04
CA THR A 340 4.18 2.51 -14.67
C THR A 340 5.67 2.19 -14.63
N GLN A 341 6.30 2.24 -13.46
CA GLN A 341 7.73 1.90 -13.35
C GLN A 341 8.03 0.50 -13.91
N LEU A 342 7.10 -0.43 -13.69
CA LEU A 342 7.17 -1.80 -14.20
C LEU A 342 7.06 -1.86 -15.74
N ASP A 343 6.20 -1.04 -16.34
CA ASP A 343 6.10 -0.92 -17.80
C ASP A 343 7.33 -0.23 -18.41
N TYR A 344 7.95 0.70 -17.67
CA TYR A 344 9.13 1.44 -18.12
C TYR A 344 10.39 0.57 -18.14
N VAL A 345 10.63 -0.20 -17.07
CA VAL A 345 11.76 -1.14 -17.00
C VAL A 345 11.49 -2.37 -17.88
N GLY A 346 10.26 -2.87 -17.90
CA GLY A 346 9.87 -4.08 -18.58
C GLY A 346 10.07 -5.34 -17.71
N PRO A 347 9.19 -6.34 -17.81
CA PRO A 347 9.20 -7.52 -16.93
C PRO A 347 10.40 -8.45 -17.15
N GLU A 348 11.00 -8.44 -18.34
CA GLU A 348 12.20 -9.22 -18.65
C GLU A 348 13.44 -8.62 -17.98
N ALA A 349 13.61 -7.30 -18.08
CA ALA A 349 14.72 -6.62 -17.44
C ALA A 349 14.59 -6.64 -15.91
N LEU A 350 13.37 -6.48 -15.37
CA LEU A 350 13.14 -6.57 -13.93
C LEU A 350 13.57 -7.94 -13.37
N ARG A 351 13.10 -9.05 -13.99
CA ARG A 351 13.49 -10.40 -13.56
C ARG A 351 15.00 -10.64 -13.64
N ALA A 352 15.64 -10.11 -14.68
CA ALA A 352 17.08 -10.19 -14.80
C ALA A 352 17.79 -9.43 -13.66
N TYR A 353 17.42 -8.19 -13.36
CA TYR A 353 18.01 -7.45 -12.24
C TYR A 353 17.73 -8.11 -10.87
N GLU A 354 16.51 -8.61 -10.65
CA GLU A 354 16.18 -9.38 -9.43
C GLU A 354 17.00 -10.66 -9.33
N ALA A 355 17.22 -11.37 -10.44
CA ALA A 355 18.08 -12.54 -10.49
C ALA A 355 19.56 -12.19 -10.26
N PHE A 356 20.02 -11.04 -10.75
CA PHE A 356 21.38 -10.54 -10.50
C PHE A 356 21.61 -10.23 -9.02
N ASP A 357 20.64 -9.61 -8.34
CA ASP A 357 20.69 -9.35 -6.89
C ASP A 357 20.88 -10.65 -6.06
N THR A 358 20.43 -11.80 -6.57
CA THR A 358 20.68 -13.10 -5.91
C THR A 358 22.14 -13.52 -5.92
N ILE A 359 22.94 -13.06 -6.88
CA ILE A 359 24.39 -13.29 -6.91
C ILE A 359 25.06 -12.50 -5.79
N ASP A 360 24.70 -11.22 -5.60
CA ASP A 360 25.35 -10.33 -4.64
C ASP A 360 24.97 -10.59 -3.16
N GLY A 361 24.00 -11.47 -2.89
CA GLY A 361 23.82 -12.09 -1.57
C GLY A 361 23.41 -11.16 -0.42
N ALA A 362 22.75 -10.03 -0.69
CA ALA A 362 22.24 -9.13 0.35
C ALA A 362 20.70 -9.23 0.50
N PRO A 363 20.17 -9.98 1.48
CA PRO A 363 19.00 -9.48 2.19
C PRO A 363 19.42 -8.23 2.96
N LEU A 364 18.62 -7.15 2.87
CA LEU A 364 18.76 -5.89 3.61
C LEU A 364 19.32 -6.11 5.02
N GLN A 365 20.64 -5.94 5.20
CA GLN A 365 21.25 -5.85 6.51
C GLN A 365 20.95 -4.47 7.08
N THR A 366 19.94 -4.44 7.94
CA THR A 366 19.75 -3.38 8.93
C THR A 366 20.85 -3.48 9.99
N SER A 367 22.07 -3.00 9.72
CA SER A 367 22.99 -2.44 10.72
C SER A 367 24.28 -1.95 10.05
N PRO A 368 24.81 -0.76 10.39
CA PRO A 368 26.13 -0.34 9.95
C PRO A 368 27.19 -1.18 10.69
N GLN A 369 27.91 -2.02 9.96
CA GLN A 369 29.15 -2.63 10.45
C GLN A 369 30.25 -1.57 10.41
N THR A 370 30.75 -1.27 11.60
CA THR A 370 31.91 -0.44 11.87
C THR A 370 33.18 -1.04 11.25
N GLY A 371 33.71 -0.41 10.20
CA GLY A 371 35.05 -0.64 9.67
C GLY A 371 35.86 0.65 9.73
N GLY A 372 36.81 0.72 10.67
CA GLY A 372 37.62 1.91 10.91
C GLY A 372 38.63 2.19 9.80
N GLY A 373 38.44 3.33 9.12
CA GLY A 373 39.45 4.02 8.33
C GLY A 373 39.21 5.51 8.48
N ALA A 374 40.21 6.25 8.97
CA ALA A 374 40.08 7.66 9.30
C ALA A 374 39.75 8.51 8.07
N ILE A 375 38.50 8.97 7.97
CA ILE A 375 38.10 10.05 7.07
C ILE A 375 37.83 11.28 7.94
N THR A 376 38.68 12.28 7.76
CA THR A 376 38.59 13.58 8.42
C THR A 376 37.39 14.37 7.92
N ASN A 377 36.51 14.76 8.85
CA ASN A 377 35.62 15.92 8.81
C ASN A 377 34.89 16.25 7.48
N LEU A 378 33.76 15.59 7.25
CA LEU A 378 32.58 16.27 6.69
C LEU A 378 31.39 15.91 7.58
N VAL A 379 30.88 16.90 8.32
CA VAL A 379 29.62 16.78 9.06
C VAL A 379 28.51 16.81 8.00
N PRO A 380 27.70 15.76 7.82
CA PRO A 380 26.56 15.81 6.90
C PRO A 380 25.61 16.93 7.34
N PRO A 381 24.95 17.64 6.40
CA PRO A 381 24.00 18.69 6.76
C PRO A 381 22.89 18.11 7.65
N PRO A 382 22.43 18.85 8.68
CA PRO A 382 21.45 18.32 9.63
C PRO A 382 20.12 18.02 8.92
N TYR A 383 19.54 16.85 9.20
CA TYR A 383 18.19 16.46 8.77
C TYR A 383 17.18 17.47 9.30
N ILE A 384 16.44 18.15 8.42
CA ILE A 384 15.43 19.14 8.80
C ILE A 384 14.05 18.48 8.82
N LEU A 385 13.48 18.33 10.01
CA LEU A 385 12.15 17.81 10.27
C LEU A 385 11.18 18.98 10.50
N LYS A 386 10.10 19.07 9.72
CA LYS A 386 9.17 20.20 9.74
C LYS A 386 7.82 19.81 10.36
N TRP A 387 7.45 20.51 11.42
CA TRP A 387 6.16 20.39 12.07
C TRP A 387 5.19 21.44 11.54
N CYS A 388 3.96 21.05 11.23
CA CYS A 388 2.92 21.93 10.74
C CYS A 388 2.14 22.58 11.88
N THR A 389 1.85 23.86 11.77
CA THR A 389 1.02 24.62 12.73
C THR A 389 -0.06 25.40 11.98
N THR A 390 -1.11 25.81 12.69
CA THR A 390 -2.29 26.47 12.09
C THR A 390 -2.55 27.89 12.61
N SER A 391 -1.86 28.30 13.68
CA SER A 391 -2.01 29.62 14.31
C SER A 391 -0.66 30.19 14.77
N GLU A 392 -0.61 31.49 15.04
CA GLU A 392 0.62 32.15 15.52
C GLU A 392 1.01 31.66 16.93
N GLU A 393 0.02 31.41 17.78
CA GLU A 393 0.20 30.85 19.11
C GLU A 393 0.75 29.42 19.05
N GLU A 394 0.22 28.60 18.15
CA GLU A 394 0.73 27.25 17.92
C GLU A 394 2.14 27.25 17.32
N GLN A 395 2.40 28.16 16.39
CA GLN A 395 3.74 28.39 15.84
C GLN A 395 4.75 28.74 16.95
N ALA A 396 4.38 29.58 17.92
CA ALA A 396 5.26 29.93 19.04
C ALA A 396 5.59 28.73 19.96
N VAL A 397 4.59 27.89 20.25
CA VAL A 397 4.79 26.65 21.03
C VAL A 397 5.66 25.67 20.25
N CYS A 398 5.40 25.50 18.95
CA CYS A 398 6.21 24.65 18.08
C CYS A 398 7.67 25.10 18.03
N LEU A 399 7.94 26.40 17.88
CA LEU A 399 9.30 26.92 17.83
C LEU A 399 10.04 26.66 19.14
N SER A 400 9.36 26.80 20.29
CA SER A 400 9.92 26.46 21.60
C SER A 400 10.23 24.97 21.71
N MET A 401 9.32 24.12 21.24
CA MET A 401 9.52 22.67 21.15
C MET A 401 10.72 22.31 20.27
N ALA A 402 10.84 22.90 19.09
CA ALA A 402 11.93 22.63 18.14
C ALA A 402 13.31 22.97 18.73
N VAL A 403 13.42 24.06 19.49
CA VAL A 403 14.66 24.42 20.21
C VAL A 403 14.98 23.38 21.28
N ILE A 404 14.01 22.95 22.07
CA ILE A 404 14.22 21.95 23.13
C ILE A 404 14.64 20.60 22.52
N LEU A 405 13.97 20.15 21.45
CA LEU A 405 14.32 18.91 20.77
C LEU A 405 15.75 18.93 20.23
N ARG A 406 16.19 20.06 19.66
CA ARG A 406 17.55 20.23 19.15
C ARG A 406 18.59 20.31 20.26
N VAL A 407 18.35 21.10 21.31
CA VAL A 407 19.37 21.43 22.32
C VAL A 407 19.46 20.37 23.42
N ASN A 408 18.31 19.87 23.90
CA ASN A 408 18.26 19.02 25.07
C ASN A 408 18.14 17.52 24.74
N VAL A 409 17.63 17.18 23.54
CA VAL A 409 17.27 15.80 23.21
C VAL A 409 18.21 15.20 22.16
N ASN A 410 18.26 15.76 20.95
CA ASN A 410 19.10 15.26 19.87
C ASN A 410 19.59 16.40 18.94
N PRO A 411 20.89 16.75 18.98
CA PRO A 411 21.44 17.85 18.18
C PRO A 411 21.67 17.51 16.70
N HIS A 412 21.60 16.23 16.30
CA HIS A 412 21.80 15.79 14.92
C HIS A 412 20.57 16.01 14.03
N TYR A 413 19.39 16.15 14.62
CA TYR A 413 18.15 16.45 13.91
C TYR A 413 17.72 17.89 14.19
N VAL A 414 17.48 18.66 13.14
CA VAL A 414 16.99 20.03 13.23
C VAL A 414 15.49 20.01 13.04
N TRP A 415 14.76 20.52 14.03
CA TRP A 415 13.31 20.64 13.95
C TRP A 415 12.95 22.07 13.51
N GLY A 416 11.98 22.19 12.61
CA GLY A 416 11.43 23.44 12.10
C GLY A 416 9.91 23.45 12.18
N CYS A 417 9.32 24.65 12.07
CA CYS A 417 7.88 24.84 12.17
C CYS A 417 7.38 25.61 10.95
N VAL A 418 6.33 25.12 10.30
CA VAL A 418 5.72 25.73 9.13
C VAL A 418 4.25 25.97 9.42
N GLN A 419 3.85 27.24 9.39
CA GLN A 419 2.46 27.63 9.60
C GLN A 419 1.68 27.55 8.29
N MET A 420 0.58 26.82 8.30
CA MET A 420 -0.39 26.72 7.20
C MET A 420 -1.69 27.44 7.58
N PRO A 421 -2.52 27.85 6.60
CA PRO A 421 -3.76 28.58 6.86
C PRO A 421 -4.85 27.75 7.57
N SER A 422 -4.79 26.42 7.44
CA SER A 422 -5.77 25.51 8.03
C SER A 422 -5.19 24.12 8.30
N LEU A 423 -5.90 23.33 9.10
CA LEU A 423 -5.55 21.92 9.35
C LEU A 423 -5.60 21.07 8.08
N ALA A 424 -6.57 21.32 7.19
CA ALA A 424 -6.66 20.66 5.89
C ALA A 424 -5.44 20.96 5.01
N ASP A 425 -4.95 22.20 5.04
CA ASP A 425 -3.72 22.58 4.34
C ASP A 425 -2.49 21.88 4.95
N CYS A 426 -2.44 21.69 6.26
CA CYS A 426 -1.40 20.87 6.91
C CYS A 426 -1.43 19.42 6.43
N ILE A 427 -2.60 18.78 6.42
CA ILE A 427 -2.77 17.38 5.96
C ILE A 427 -2.32 17.24 4.50
N LEU A 428 -2.76 18.14 3.62
CA LEU A 428 -2.33 18.17 2.22
C LEU A 428 -0.83 18.46 2.06
N ALA A 429 -0.26 19.31 2.92
CA ALA A 429 1.16 19.62 2.89
C ALA A 429 2.03 18.44 3.36
N ILE A 430 1.56 17.62 4.30
CA ILE A 430 2.21 16.36 4.68
C ILE A 430 2.17 15.37 3.52
N GLN A 431 1.00 15.19 2.92
CA GLN A 431 0.84 14.30 1.75
C GLN A 431 1.79 14.70 0.61
N LYS A 432 1.99 16.00 0.40
CA LYS A 432 2.90 16.55 -0.63
C LYS A 432 4.37 16.58 -0.21
N GLY A 433 4.71 16.17 1.02
CA GLY A 433 6.07 16.20 1.56
C GLY A 433 6.64 17.62 1.76
N ILE A 434 5.77 18.63 1.89
CA ILE A 434 6.16 20.02 2.16
C ILE A 434 6.53 20.18 3.64
N VAL A 435 5.76 19.53 4.52
CA VAL A 435 5.96 19.38 5.97
C VAL A 435 5.92 17.89 6.33
N ASP A 436 6.45 17.52 7.49
CA ASP A 436 6.66 16.12 7.87
C ASP A 436 5.66 15.62 8.91
N PHE A 437 5.26 16.50 9.84
CA PHE A 437 4.45 16.13 11.00
C PHE A 437 3.34 17.13 11.28
N VAL A 438 2.23 16.65 11.81
CA VAL A 438 1.20 17.46 12.48
C VAL A 438 0.58 16.60 13.58
N THR A 439 0.06 17.24 14.63
CA THR A 439 -0.73 16.53 15.64
C THR A 439 -2.20 16.66 15.30
N LEU A 440 -2.86 15.52 15.14
CA LEU A 440 -4.26 15.43 14.76
C LEU A 440 -5.08 14.83 15.90
N ASP A 441 -6.32 15.29 15.97
CA ASP A 441 -7.39 14.68 16.75
C ASP A 441 -7.79 13.34 16.13
N GLY A 442 -8.36 12.41 16.89
CA GLY A 442 -8.69 11.05 16.43
C GLY A 442 -9.50 11.02 15.12
N GLY A 443 -10.37 12.00 14.92
CA GLY A 443 -11.11 12.17 13.67
C GLY A 443 -10.30 12.62 12.48
N ASP A 444 -9.40 13.56 12.70
CA ASP A 444 -8.51 14.02 11.64
C ASP A 444 -7.44 12.97 11.34
N VAL A 445 -7.07 12.14 12.33
CA VAL A 445 -6.26 10.92 12.11
C VAL A 445 -7.02 9.94 11.21
N PHE A 446 -8.32 9.72 11.44
CA PHE A 446 -9.17 8.92 10.56
C PHE A 446 -9.19 9.49 9.14
N LEU A 447 -9.50 10.78 8.98
CA LEU A 447 -9.54 11.43 7.67
C LEU A 447 -8.18 11.36 6.96
N GLY A 448 -7.10 11.62 7.70
CA GLY A 448 -5.73 11.53 7.23
C GLY A 448 -5.36 10.11 6.77
N SER A 449 -5.74 9.09 7.53
CA SER A 449 -5.50 7.68 7.20
C SER A 449 -6.31 7.26 5.96
N ALA A 450 -7.63 7.45 6.01
CA ALA A 450 -8.57 6.95 5.02
C ALA A 450 -8.45 7.64 3.65
N TYR A 451 -8.22 8.95 3.62
CA TYR A 451 -8.24 9.73 2.36
C TYR A 451 -6.86 10.22 1.91
N TYR A 452 -5.89 10.29 2.82
CA TYR A 452 -4.58 10.90 2.53
C TYR A 452 -3.40 9.97 2.83
N GLN A 453 -3.65 8.71 3.18
CA GLN A 453 -2.64 7.68 3.48
C GLN A 453 -1.62 8.15 4.53
N LEU A 454 -2.09 8.95 5.49
CA LEU A 454 -1.29 9.36 6.64
C LEU A 454 -1.24 8.24 7.68
N LYS A 455 -0.13 8.17 8.39
CA LYS A 455 0.09 7.19 9.45
C LYS A 455 0.30 7.89 10.78
N ALA A 456 -0.42 7.44 11.81
CA ALA A 456 -0.18 7.82 13.18
C ALA A 456 0.98 6.98 13.77
N PHE A 457 1.88 7.61 14.54
CA PHE A 457 3.04 6.89 15.09
C PHE A 457 3.39 7.22 16.55
N VAL A 458 2.92 8.35 17.08
CA VAL A 458 3.05 8.73 18.48
C VAL A 458 1.70 9.25 18.97
N SER A 459 1.20 8.76 20.11
CA SER A 459 -0.03 9.22 20.73
C SER A 459 0.23 10.02 22.00
N GLU A 460 -0.70 10.89 22.37
CA GLU A 460 -0.72 11.57 23.66
C GLU A 460 -1.17 10.63 24.81
N VAL A 461 -0.71 10.93 26.02
CA VAL A 461 -1.08 10.24 27.27
C VAL A 461 -1.59 11.26 28.28
N TYR A 462 -2.73 10.99 28.93
CA TYR A 462 -3.44 11.96 29.79
C TYR A 462 -3.52 11.52 31.27
N SER A 463 -3.38 10.23 31.58
CA SER A 463 -3.46 9.66 32.92
C SER A 463 -2.12 9.10 33.43
N GLN A 464 -1.91 9.10 34.76
CA GLN A 464 -0.73 8.46 35.36
C GLN A 464 -1.03 7.00 35.72
N GLY A 465 -0.62 6.08 34.85
CA GLY A 465 -0.41 4.68 35.22
C GLY A 465 0.82 4.52 36.12
N SER A 466 0.76 3.60 37.08
CA SER A 466 1.93 3.19 37.88
C SER A 466 3.05 2.73 36.95
N ALA A 467 4.29 3.12 37.26
CA ALA A 467 5.47 2.80 36.46
C ALA A 467 5.49 1.33 35.99
N GLY A 468 5.23 1.12 34.69
CA GLY A 468 5.32 -0.20 34.04
C GLY A 468 4.10 -0.68 33.26
N ALA A 469 2.95 0.00 33.30
CA ALA A 469 1.79 -0.35 32.47
C ALA A 469 1.42 0.80 31.52
N VAL A 470 1.66 0.60 30.23
CA VAL A 470 1.13 1.44 29.15
C VAL A 470 -0.33 1.05 28.97
N SER A 471 -1.26 1.74 29.64
CA SER A 471 -2.64 1.76 29.14
C SER A 471 -2.74 2.89 28.13
N SER A 472 -3.09 2.57 26.88
CA SER A 472 -3.63 3.56 25.96
C SER A 472 -4.80 4.25 26.65
N ASP A 473 -4.68 5.52 26.98
CA ASP A 473 -5.76 6.28 27.60
C ASP A 473 -6.88 6.46 26.57
N VAL A 474 -7.84 5.56 26.61
CA VAL A 474 -9.08 5.67 25.84
C VAL A 474 -9.91 6.80 26.45
N ILE A 475 -10.19 7.82 25.66
CA ILE A 475 -11.11 8.90 26.04
C ILE A 475 -12.53 8.32 25.99
N ARG A 476 -13.30 8.51 27.07
CA ARG A 476 -14.67 7.97 27.18
C ARG A 476 -15.67 9.11 27.06
N ALA A 477 -16.36 9.18 25.93
CA ALA A 477 -17.39 10.19 25.69
C ALA A 477 -18.64 9.87 26.51
N VAL A 478 -19.13 10.85 27.28
CA VAL A 478 -20.34 10.69 28.11
C VAL A 478 -21.27 11.89 28.01
N ALA A 479 -22.57 11.64 28.20
CA ALA A 479 -23.58 12.68 28.35
C ALA A 479 -23.82 12.98 29.84
N VAL A 480 -23.62 14.22 30.24
CA VAL A 480 -23.78 14.68 31.63
C VAL A 480 -24.98 15.60 31.74
N VAL A 481 -25.86 15.32 32.70
CA VAL A 481 -27.04 16.13 32.98
C VAL A 481 -27.09 16.50 34.47
N LYS A 482 -27.90 17.51 34.80
CA LYS A 482 -28.18 17.83 36.21
C LYS A 482 -29.02 16.73 36.82
N LYS A 483 -28.74 16.40 38.09
CA LYS A 483 -29.53 15.43 38.85
C LYS A 483 -31.03 15.74 38.82
N GLU A 484 -31.39 17.02 38.93
CA GLU A 484 -32.78 17.49 38.91
C GLU A 484 -33.52 17.09 37.61
N LEU A 485 -32.83 17.05 36.47
CA LEU A 485 -33.43 16.65 35.19
C LEU A 485 -33.78 15.15 35.18
N CYS A 486 -32.91 14.33 35.77
CA CYS A 486 -33.14 12.89 35.96
C CYS A 486 -34.22 12.60 37.02
N ASP A 487 -34.21 13.34 38.12
CA ASP A 487 -35.19 13.16 39.20
C ASP A 487 -36.60 13.55 38.72
N ALA A 488 -36.71 14.56 37.84
CA ALA A 488 -37.96 14.99 37.23
C ALA A 488 -38.49 14.02 36.15
N ASN A 489 -37.62 13.27 35.50
CA ASN A 489 -37.98 12.26 34.50
C ASN A 489 -37.18 10.96 34.70
N PRO A 490 -37.69 10.00 35.48
CA PRO A 490 -37.01 8.73 35.74
C PRO A 490 -36.78 7.86 34.49
N PHE A 491 -37.47 8.14 33.39
CA PHE A 491 -37.32 7.45 32.10
C PHE A 491 -36.63 8.33 31.05
N LEU A 492 -35.84 9.32 31.50
CA LEU A 492 -35.08 10.19 30.61
C LEU A 492 -34.20 9.34 29.67
N ASN A 493 -34.36 9.57 28.38
CA ASN A 493 -33.57 8.97 27.31
C ASN A 493 -33.11 10.07 26.34
N PHE A 494 -32.33 9.70 25.32
CA PHE A 494 -31.80 10.66 24.37
C PHE A 494 -32.87 11.38 23.55
N ALA A 495 -33.99 10.73 23.22
CA ALA A 495 -35.12 11.38 22.54
C ALA A 495 -35.70 12.56 23.33
N ALA A 496 -35.70 12.49 24.67
CA ALA A 496 -36.18 13.56 25.54
C ALA A 496 -35.27 14.80 25.58
N LEU A 497 -34.09 14.75 24.93
CA LEU A 497 -33.21 15.90 24.75
C LEU A 497 -33.63 16.80 23.58
N GLN A 498 -34.63 16.40 22.79
CA GLN A 498 -35.16 17.26 21.72
C GLN A 498 -35.69 18.58 22.30
N GLY A 499 -35.29 19.70 21.69
CA GLY A 499 -35.62 21.06 22.12
C GLY A 499 -34.86 21.55 23.35
N LYS A 500 -33.85 20.81 23.83
CA LYS A 500 -33.02 21.21 24.98
C LYS A 500 -31.79 22.03 24.56
N THR A 501 -31.07 22.56 25.56
CA THR A 501 -29.81 23.29 25.38
C THR A 501 -28.62 22.36 25.55
N SER A 502 -27.78 22.27 24.51
CA SER A 502 -26.60 21.39 24.46
C SER A 502 -25.29 22.16 24.64
N CYS A 503 -24.40 21.64 25.47
CA CYS A 503 -23.08 22.21 25.76
C CYS A 503 -21.97 21.26 25.28
N HIS A 504 -21.10 21.77 24.41
CA HIS A 504 -19.99 21.02 23.82
C HIS A 504 -18.66 21.73 24.08
N PRO A 505 -17.57 20.98 24.35
CA PRO A 505 -16.22 21.50 24.53
C PRO A 505 -15.74 22.35 23.35
N TYR A 506 -15.84 21.79 22.15
CA TYR A 506 -15.55 22.44 20.88
C TYR A 506 -16.36 21.78 19.76
N TYR A 507 -16.57 22.51 18.66
CA TYR A 507 -17.11 21.93 17.43
C TYR A 507 -16.14 20.88 16.88
N ARG A 508 -16.66 19.67 16.58
CA ARG A 508 -15.92 18.49 16.08
C ARG A 508 -14.80 17.93 16.96
N GLN A 509 -14.73 18.31 18.23
CA GLN A 509 -13.91 17.59 19.21
C GLN A 509 -14.49 16.19 19.48
N GLU A 510 -13.64 15.21 19.77
CA GLU A 510 -14.01 13.78 19.66
C GLU A 510 -15.06 13.37 20.69
N ALA A 511 -14.80 13.59 21.98
CA ALA A 511 -15.72 13.22 23.06
C ALA A 511 -16.95 14.13 23.14
N GLY A 512 -16.80 15.36 22.69
CA GLY A 512 -17.78 16.42 22.88
C GLY A 512 -18.71 16.66 21.71
N TRP A 513 -18.33 16.28 20.48
CA TRP A 513 -19.16 16.49 19.28
C TRP A 513 -19.25 15.23 18.44
N VAL A 514 -18.12 14.67 18.01
CA VAL A 514 -18.14 13.56 17.05
C VAL A 514 -18.82 12.33 17.64
N ALA A 515 -18.31 11.82 18.76
CA ALA A 515 -18.89 10.66 19.43
C ALA A 515 -20.39 10.83 19.74
N PRO A 516 -20.84 11.93 20.39
CA PRO A 516 -22.25 12.08 20.71
C PRO A 516 -23.14 12.32 19.48
N VAL A 517 -22.70 13.07 18.47
CA VAL A 517 -23.50 13.31 17.27
C VAL A 517 -23.58 12.04 16.42
N GLY A 518 -22.47 11.31 16.24
CA GLY A 518 -22.45 10.02 15.56
C GLY A 518 -23.36 9.00 16.24
N PHE A 519 -23.26 8.84 17.57
CA PHE A 519 -24.15 7.98 18.36
C PHE A 519 -25.63 8.35 18.17
N LEU A 520 -25.97 9.63 18.26
CA LEU A 520 -27.36 10.08 18.13
C LEU A 520 -27.91 9.88 16.70
N LEU A 521 -27.07 9.97 15.66
CA LEU A 521 -27.45 9.70 14.27
C LEU A 521 -27.69 8.20 14.05
N ASP A 522 -26.73 7.36 14.46
CA ASP A 522 -26.80 5.90 14.31
C ASP A 522 -27.99 5.30 15.08
N SER A 523 -28.22 5.79 16.30
CA SER A 523 -29.37 5.39 17.13
C SER A 523 -30.70 5.99 16.66
N GLY A 524 -30.72 6.82 15.60
CA GLY A 524 -31.91 7.43 15.03
C GLY A 524 -32.58 8.52 15.88
N PHE A 525 -31.87 9.09 16.86
CA PHE A 525 -32.35 10.21 17.67
C PHE A 525 -32.21 11.55 16.96
N LEU A 526 -31.12 11.73 16.20
CA LEU A 526 -30.93 12.90 15.33
C LEU A 526 -31.51 12.63 13.94
N PRO A 527 -32.28 13.57 13.36
CA PRO A 527 -32.70 13.46 11.97
C PRO A 527 -31.50 13.65 11.04
N THR A 528 -31.37 12.82 10.01
CA THR A 528 -30.39 13.01 8.94
C THR A 528 -30.85 14.11 7.99
N ILE A 529 -30.25 15.30 8.07
CA ILE A 529 -30.61 16.43 7.22
C ILE A 529 -29.45 16.74 6.27
N ASN A 530 -29.77 16.74 4.97
CA ASN A 530 -28.79 16.91 3.89
C ASN A 530 -29.36 17.82 2.79
N THR A 531 -29.71 19.06 3.15
CA THR A 531 -30.44 19.97 2.24
C THR A 531 -29.53 20.99 1.53
N ASP A 532 -28.34 21.25 2.05
CA ASP A 532 -27.38 22.21 1.47
C ASP A 532 -25.93 21.70 1.58
N PHE A 533 -25.49 20.98 0.54
CA PHE A 533 -24.16 20.38 0.42
C PHE A 533 -22.99 21.38 0.32
N SER A 534 -23.27 22.69 0.30
CA SER A 534 -22.25 23.73 0.46
C SER A 534 -21.88 23.98 1.93
N LYS A 535 -22.60 23.32 2.85
CA LYS A 535 -22.46 23.42 4.30
C LYS A 535 -22.24 22.04 4.90
N ARG A 536 -21.69 22.00 6.12
CA ARG A 536 -21.54 20.75 6.88
C ARG A 536 -22.90 20.33 7.44
N ASN A 537 -23.30 19.08 7.18
CA ASN A 537 -24.67 18.57 7.38
C ASN A 537 -24.94 18.10 8.82
N ASP A 538 -23.87 17.82 9.58
CA ASP A 538 -23.94 17.57 11.03
C ASP A 538 -24.54 18.77 11.78
N LEU A 539 -24.19 20.00 11.39
CA LEU A 539 -24.69 21.23 11.99
C LEU A 539 -26.21 21.36 11.88
N GLU A 540 -26.77 21.09 10.70
CA GLU A 540 -28.21 21.24 10.45
C GLU A 540 -29.05 20.21 11.22
N SER A 541 -28.53 18.97 11.27
CA SER A 541 -29.12 17.87 12.02
C SER A 541 -29.17 18.18 13.52
N VAL A 542 -28.04 18.61 14.10
CA VAL A 542 -27.94 18.99 15.52
C VAL A 542 -28.85 20.18 15.87
N GLN A 543 -28.92 21.19 15.00
CA GLN A 543 -29.79 22.36 15.21
C GLN A 543 -31.28 22.06 15.14
N THR A 544 -31.68 21.10 14.34
CA THR A 544 -33.09 20.72 14.24
C THR A 544 -33.54 19.98 15.50
N PHE A 545 -32.59 19.36 16.20
CA PHE A 545 -32.85 18.62 17.41
C PHE A 545 -32.73 19.46 18.69
N PHE A 546 -31.67 20.26 18.86
CA PHE A 546 -31.47 21.12 20.04
C PHE A 546 -31.96 22.55 19.81
N ALA A 547 -32.64 23.14 20.80
CA ALA A 547 -33.13 24.51 20.69
C ALA A 547 -32.01 25.56 20.76
N ARG A 548 -30.95 25.28 21.53
CA ARG A 548 -29.76 26.11 21.67
C ARG A 548 -28.53 25.23 21.82
N VAL A 549 -27.41 25.64 21.23
CA VAL A 549 -26.15 24.88 21.23
C VAL A 549 -25.00 25.82 21.53
N CYS A 550 -24.06 25.42 22.37
CA CYS A 550 -22.75 26.04 22.47
C CYS A 550 -21.67 25.02 22.10
N ALA A 551 -21.04 25.21 20.95
CA ALA A 551 -19.88 24.44 20.48
C ALA A 551 -18.81 25.42 19.97
N PRO A 552 -17.87 25.84 20.82
CA PRO A 552 -16.83 26.82 20.49
C PRO A 552 -15.88 26.33 19.38
N GLY A 553 -15.26 27.26 18.65
CA GLY A 553 -14.30 26.95 17.57
C GLY A 553 -14.90 26.97 16.15
N ASN A 554 -16.16 27.39 15.99
CA ASN A 554 -16.79 27.61 14.69
C ASN A 554 -17.42 29.02 14.60
N GLU A 555 -16.58 30.04 14.68
CA GLU A 555 -16.99 31.46 14.74
C GLU A 555 -17.78 31.93 13.50
N ALA A 556 -17.57 31.27 12.36
CA ALA A 556 -18.24 31.57 11.11
C ALA A 556 -19.73 31.15 11.10
N ASP A 557 -20.12 30.22 12.00
CA ASP A 557 -21.45 29.65 12.02
C ASP A 557 -22.17 29.87 13.36
N SER A 558 -22.97 30.95 13.41
CA SER A 558 -23.73 31.34 14.60
C SER A 558 -24.74 30.28 15.08
N ARG A 559 -25.02 29.27 14.25
CA ARG A 559 -25.96 28.18 14.49
C ARG A 559 -25.62 27.32 15.70
N VAL A 560 -24.34 27.02 15.91
CA VAL A 560 -23.86 26.20 17.04
C VAL A 560 -23.33 27.03 18.21
N CYS A 561 -23.55 28.33 18.15
CA CYS A 561 -23.05 29.29 19.13
C CYS A 561 -24.16 29.96 19.94
N SER A 562 -25.41 29.56 19.71
CA SER A 562 -26.60 30.19 20.29
C SER A 562 -26.67 30.12 21.82
N ALA A 563 -26.03 29.13 22.46
CA ALA A 563 -25.94 28.99 23.91
C ALA A 563 -24.63 29.51 24.53
N CYS A 564 -23.67 29.97 23.72
CA CYS A 564 -22.38 30.45 24.24
C CYS A 564 -22.51 31.79 24.97
N ALA A 565 -21.60 32.07 25.89
CA ALA A 565 -21.61 33.29 26.69
C ALA A 565 -20.84 34.45 26.04
N GLY A 566 -19.85 34.14 25.20
CA GLY A 566 -19.01 35.07 24.44
C GLY A 566 -19.13 34.88 22.94
N ASN A 567 -18.02 35.06 22.22
CA ASN A 567 -17.98 35.09 20.75
C ASN A 567 -17.84 33.70 20.10
N CYS A 568 -17.98 32.61 20.87
CA CYS A 568 -17.84 31.24 20.36
C CYS A 568 -16.45 30.91 19.76
N SER A 569 -15.45 31.74 20.04
CA SER A 569 -14.05 31.47 19.68
C SER A 569 -13.46 30.40 20.59
N MET A 570 -12.22 29.99 20.29
CA MET A 570 -11.45 29.14 21.20
C MET A 570 -11.22 29.77 22.60
N GLN A 571 -11.47 31.08 22.75
CA GLN A 571 -11.34 31.84 24.00
C GLN A 571 -12.69 32.01 24.73
N GLU A 572 -13.74 31.37 24.24
CA GLU A 572 -15.08 31.33 24.84
C GLU A 572 -15.03 30.80 26.29
N PRO A 573 -15.72 31.44 27.26
CA PRO A 573 -15.81 30.94 28.64
C PRO A 573 -16.35 29.52 28.80
N PHE A 574 -17.12 29.02 27.83
CA PHE A 574 -17.62 27.65 27.75
C PHE A 574 -16.79 26.71 26.85
N ALA A 575 -15.58 27.10 26.44
CA ALA A 575 -14.67 26.25 25.69
C ALA A 575 -13.99 25.15 26.54
N GLY A 576 -13.75 24.00 25.92
CA GLY A 576 -13.14 22.81 26.54
C GLY A 576 -14.08 22.07 27.49
N ASP A 577 -13.69 20.88 27.97
CA ASP A 577 -14.56 20.07 28.83
C ASP A 577 -14.96 20.79 30.13
N ALA A 578 -14.03 21.59 30.67
CA ALA A 578 -14.28 22.47 31.81
C ALA A 578 -15.37 23.51 31.47
N GLY A 579 -15.28 24.13 30.30
CA GLY A 579 -16.24 25.11 29.83
C GLY A 579 -17.61 24.52 29.50
N ALA A 580 -17.67 23.32 28.91
CA ALA A 580 -18.92 22.62 28.65
C ALA A 580 -19.66 22.27 29.95
N LEU A 581 -18.93 21.82 30.99
CA LEU A 581 -19.50 21.63 32.33
C LEU A 581 -19.94 22.95 32.97
N ASN A 582 -19.22 24.04 32.74
CA ASN A 582 -19.63 25.38 33.18
C ASN A 582 -20.92 25.84 32.46
N CYS A 583 -21.05 25.56 31.17
CA CYS A 583 -22.26 25.80 30.38
C CYS A 583 -23.46 25.03 30.95
N LEU A 584 -23.28 23.76 31.31
CA LEU A 584 -24.31 22.96 31.99
C LEU A 584 -24.69 23.57 33.34
N MET A 585 -23.71 23.83 34.21
CA MET A 585 -23.95 24.26 35.59
C MET A 585 -24.49 25.69 35.69
N ASN A 586 -23.92 26.62 34.92
CA ASN A 586 -24.10 28.07 35.07
C ASN A 586 -24.63 28.76 33.81
N GLY A 587 -24.48 28.16 32.64
CA GLY A 587 -24.88 28.73 31.34
C GLY A 587 -26.32 28.42 30.91
N GLY A 588 -27.07 27.69 31.72
CA GLY A 588 -28.44 27.26 31.37
C GLY A 588 -28.50 26.05 30.44
N GLY A 589 -27.40 25.31 30.28
CA GLY A 589 -27.39 24.03 29.58
C GLY A 589 -28.22 22.95 30.28
N ASP A 590 -28.78 22.04 29.49
CA ASP A 590 -29.51 20.85 29.96
C ASP A 590 -28.63 19.59 29.91
N VAL A 591 -27.74 19.50 28.92
CA VAL A 591 -26.79 18.40 28.73
C VAL A 591 -25.40 18.95 28.35
N ALA A 592 -24.35 18.36 28.91
CA ALA A 592 -22.96 18.55 28.47
C ALA A 592 -22.35 17.24 27.98
N TRP A 593 -21.63 17.31 26.87
CA TRP A 593 -20.96 16.16 26.26
C TRP A 593 -19.47 16.30 26.50
N VAL A 594 -18.87 15.44 27.32
CA VAL A 594 -17.50 15.60 27.79
C VAL A 594 -16.79 14.26 27.93
N ASP A 595 -15.47 14.31 28.10
CA ASP A 595 -14.71 13.17 28.65
C ASP A 595 -15.23 12.82 30.06
N ALA A 596 -15.49 11.54 30.32
CA ALA A 596 -15.85 11.00 31.63
C ALA A 596 -14.94 11.48 32.76
N ASN A 597 -13.64 11.63 32.51
CA ASN A 597 -12.69 12.14 33.50
C ASN A 597 -12.94 13.61 33.88
N ALA A 598 -13.43 14.42 32.94
CA ALA A 598 -13.70 15.84 33.17
C ALA A 598 -14.75 16.06 34.27
N VAL A 599 -15.74 15.17 34.36
CA VAL A 599 -16.85 15.27 35.32
C VAL A 599 -16.33 15.27 36.77
N THR A 600 -15.41 14.37 37.10
CA THR A 600 -14.84 14.26 38.45
C THR A 600 -13.72 15.28 38.70
N ASN A 601 -12.99 15.66 37.65
CA ASN A 601 -11.90 16.62 37.74
C ASN A 601 -12.37 18.05 37.99
N TYR A 602 -13.40 18.50 37.28
CA TYR A 602 -13.84 19.90 37.26
C TYR A 602 -15.06 20.21 38.13
N ALA A 603 -15.81 19.19 38.59
CA ALA A 603 -16.88 19.40 39.57
C ALA A 603 -16.33 19.97 40.89
N LYS A 604 -17.19 20.63 41.67
CA LYS A 604 -16.82 21.26 42.94
C LYS A 604 -16.20 20.24 43.89
N GLY A 605 -14.94 20.47 44.28
CA GLY A 605 -14.16 19.59 45.15
C GLY A 605 -13.24 18.61 44.41
N GLY A 606 -13.27 18.59 43.08
CA GLY A 606 -12.33 17.83 42.24
C GLY A 606 -10.92 18.46 42.16
N PRO A 607 -9.92 17.70 41.69
CA PRO A 607 -8.51 18.13 41.64
C PRO A 607 -8.25 19.32 40.71
N LEU A 608 -9.10 19.56 39.71
CA LEU A 608 -8.99 20.65 38.74
C LEU A 608 -10.16 21.65 38.83
N ALA A 609 -10.94 21.60 39.92
CA ALA A 609 -12.12 22.42 40.11
C ALA A 609 -11.82 23.92 40.00
N GLN A 610 -12.57 24.60 39.13
CA GLN A 610 -12.42 26.03 38.87
C GLN A 610 -13.31 26.87 39.80
N LYS A 611 -13.07 28.19 39.86
CA LYS A 611 -13.86 29.10 40.74
C LYS A 611 -15.37 29.11 40.44
N TRP A 612 -15.77 28.81 39.21
CA TRP A 612 -17.17 28.74 38.79
C TRP A 612 -17.86 27.42 39.18
N ALA A 613 -17.11 26.40 39.59
CA ALA A 613 -17.66 25.08 39.92
C ALA A 613 -18.49 25.16 41.23
N ASN A 614 -19.81 25.28 41.07
CA ASN A 614 -20.75 25.39 42.19
C ASN A 614 -21.41 24.06 42.56
N THR A 615 -21.38 23.08 41.65
CA THR A 615 -22.07 21.79 41.77
C THR A 615 -21.06 20.67 42.03
N THR A 616 -21.32 19.84 43.06
CA THR A 616 -20.51 18.65 43.35
C THR A 616 -20.88 17.50 42.41
N VAL A 617 -20.05 16.45 42.33
CA VAL A 617 -20.31 15.27 41.51
C VAL A 617 -21.69 14.65 41.81
N ASP A 618 -22.14 14.67 43.07
CA ASP A 618 -23.46 14.15 43.49
C ASP A 618 -24.65 14.89 42.88
N GLY A 619 -24.46 16.16 42.47
CA GLY A 619 -25.46 16.98 41.79
C GLY A 619 -25.56 16.72 40.29
N LEU A 620 -24.72 15.84 39.74
CA LEU A 620 -24.68 15.47 38.33
C LEU A 620 -25.10 14.00 38.15
N ARG A 621 -25.55 13.66 36.94
CA ARG A 621 -25.86 12.30 36.50
C ARG A 621 -25.30 12.09 35.10
N LEU A 622 -24.98 10.84 34.78
CA LEU A 622 -24.70 10.42 33.42
C LEU A 622 -26.00 9.94 32.79
N LEU A 623 -26.25 10.31 31.54
CA LEU A 623 -27.34 9.76 30.74
C LEU A 623 -26.76 8.65 29.86
N CYS A 624 -27.16 7.41 30.12
CA CYS A 624 -26.65 6.22 29.44
C CYS A 624 -27.67 5.70 28.39
N PRO A 625 -27.21 5.07 27.28
CA PRO A 625 -28.07 4.53 26.21
C PRO A 625 -29.20 3.60 26.68
N ASP A 626 -28.87 2.56 27.44
CA ASP A 626 -29.82 1.47 27.73
C ASP A 626 -30.48 1.57 29.11
N VAL A 627 -29.85 2.30 30.03
CA VAL A 627 -30.24 2.32 31.46
C VAL A 627 -30.71 3.69 31.94
N GLY A 628 -30.67 4.71 31.09
CA GLY A 628 -31.07 6.07 31.44
C GLY A 628 -30.11 6.73 32.43
N CYS A 629 -30.64 7.39 33.46
CA CYS A 629 -29.84 8.18 34.38
C CYS A 629 -29.06 7.35 35.42
N VAL A 630 -27.74 7.50 35.46
CA VAL A 630 -26.83 6.81 36.39
C VAL A 630 -25.99 7.80 37.20
N GLU A 631 -25.61 7.40 38.42
CA GLU A 631 -24.67 8.16 39.25
C GLU A 631 -23.26 8.13 38.64
N VAL A 632 -22.56 9.28 38.60
CA VAL A 632 -21.22 9.39 38.01
C VAL A 632 -20.24 8.35 38.57
N GLY A 633 -20.29 8.08 39.88
CA GLY A 633 -19.42 7.10 40.54
C GLY A 633 -19.77 5.63 40.24
N ARG A 634 -20.88 5.35 39.56
CA ARG A 634 -21.32 4.00 39.17
C ARG A 634 -21.26 3.77 37.66
N MET A 635 -20.51 4.60 36.93
CA MET A 635 -20.36 4.47 35.49
C MET A 635 -19.82 3.08 35.12
N THR A 636 -20.62 2.33 34.34
CA THR A 636 -20.22 1.07 33.69
C THR A 636 -19.82 1.33 32.24
N ALA A 637 -19.29 0.31 31.55
CA ALA A 637 -18.97 0.41 30.13
C ALA A 637 -20.19 0.82 29.28
N ASP A 638 -21.37 0.31 29.64
CA ASP A 638 -22.66 0.57 28.95
C ASP A 638 -23.17 2.01 29.09
N CYS A 639 -22.47 2.87 29.85
CA CYS A 639 -22.77 4.29 29.98
C CYS A 639 -21.81 5.19 29.18
N VAL A 640 -20.88 4.59 28.43
CA VAL A 640 -19.97 5.30 27.53
C VAL A 640 -20.59 5.33 26.14
N LEU A 641 -20.72 6.52 25.54
CA LEU A 641 -21.30 6.69 24.21
C LEU A 641 -20.37 6.16 23.12
N ALA A 642 -19.08 6.49 23.25
CA ALA A 642 -18.02 5.97 22.42
C ALA A 642 -16.69 6.02 23.18
N SER A 643 -15.82 5.08 22.84
CA SER A 643 -14.41 5.09 23.21
C SER A 643 -13.61 5.68 22.05
N VAL A 644 -12.98 6.84 22.26
CA VAL A 644 -12.22 7.55 21.22
C VAL A 644 -10.73 7.56 21.53
N PRO A 645 -9.85 7.45 20.51
CA PRO A 645 -8.41 7.43 20.68
C PRO A 645 -7.89 8.81 21.11
N PRO A 646 -6.74 8.87 21.79
CA PRO A 646 -6.06 10.13 22.08
C PRO A 646 -5.55 10.81 20.78
N ARG A 647 -5.19 12.10 20.85
CA ARG A 647 -4.56 12.80 19.72
C ARG A 647 -3.26 12.10 19.34
N ALA A 648 -2.90 12.14 18.06
CA ALA A 648 -1.70 11.50 17.56
C ALA A 648 -0.88 12.40 16.64
N VAL A 649 0.43 12.27 16.73
CA VAL A 649 1.36 12.78 15.72
C VAL A 649 1.26 11.87 14.51
N VAL A 650 0.90 12.49 13.38
CA VAL A 650 0.79 11.80 12.09
C VAL A 650 1.89 12.26 11.15
N THR A 651 2.19 11.39 10.21
CA THR A 651 3.10 11.67 9.10
C THR A 651 2.62 10.98 7.83
N ARG A 652 3.32 11.17 6.72
CA ARG A 652 3.11 10.45 5.46
C ARG A 652 3.41 8.95 5.64
N GLY A 653 2.63 8.07 5.01
CA GLY A 653 2.76 6.62 5.17
C GLY A 653 4.13 6.04 4.80
N ASP A 654 4.89 6.73 3.95
CA ASP A 654 6.22 6.35 3.47
C ASP A 654 7.39 6.95 4.29
N MET A 655 7.13 7.73 5.36
CA MET A 655 8.19 8.29 6.19
C MET A 655 8.71 7.29 7.22
N ALA A 656 10.04 7.20 7.35
CA ALA A 656 10.69 6.44 8.41
C ALA A 656 10.48 7.12 9.78
N ILE A 657 9.63 6.53 10.61
CA ILE A 657 9.18 7.09 11.90
C ILE A 657 10.02 6.67 13.11
N ALA A 658 10.91 5.68 12.96
CA ALA A 658 11.62 5.08 14.10
C ALA A 658 12.45 6.11 14.88
N ILE A 659 13.25 6.92 14.18
CA ILE A 659 14.13 7.92 14.80
C ILE A 659 13.33 9.14 15.30
N PRO A 660 12.47 9.78 14.48
CA PRO A 660 11.63 10.89 14.96
C PRO A 660 10.75 10.50 16.16
N GLY A 661 10.15 9.31 16.12
CA GLY A 661 9.36 8.76 17.23
C GLY A 661 10.19 8.60 18.49
N GLN A 662 11.39 8.01 18.39
CA GLN A 662 12.28 7.85 19.54
C GLN A 662 12.74 9.19 20.14
N ILE A 663 12.95 10.21 19.30
CA ILE A 663 13.28 11.58 19.75
C ILE A 663 12.11 12.16 20.55
N LEU A 664 10.89 12.09 20.02
CA LEU A 664 9.69 12.59 20.72
C LEU A 664 9.44 11.86 22.04
N LEU A 665 9.58 10.54 22.06
CA LEU A 665 9.42 9.74 23.28
C LEU A 665 10.50 10.08 24.32
N ASN A 666 11.75 10.30 23.90
CA ASN A 666 12.82 10.71 24.81
C ASN A 666 12.61 12.14 25.34
N ALA A 667 12.04 13.03 24.51
CA ALA A 667 11.73 14.41 24.90
C ALA A 667 10.78 14.46 26.10
N THR A 668 9.88 13.49 26.24
CA THR A 668 8.99 13.40 27.41
C THR A 668 9.71 13.27 28.75
N ARG A 669 11.02 12.95 28.77
CA ARG A 669 11.85 12.91 30.00
C ARG A 669 12.48 14.26 30.35
N ASP A 670 12.47 15.20 29.42
CA ASP A 670 13.02 16.54 29.59
C ASP A 670 12.00 17.47 30.28
N LYS A 671 12.45 18.18 31.32
CA LYS A 671 11.56 19.05 32.12
C LYS A 671 11.09 20.27 31.35
N ALA A 672 11.90 20.79 30.41
CA ALA A 672 11.51 21.94 29.60
C ALA A 672 10.48 21.53 28.55
N PHE A 673 10.63 20.35 27.95
CA PHE A 673 9.62 19.76 27.07
C PHE A 673 8.32 19.51 27.82
N GLN A 674 8.37 18.88 29.00
CA GLN A 674 7.19 18.68 29.84
C GLN A 674 6.51 20.01 30.22
N ALA A 675 7.27 21.07 30.51
CA ALA A 675 6.73 22.36 30.91
C ALA A 675 5.95 23.09 29.79
N LEU A 676 6.11 22.70 28.52
CA LEU A 676 5.29 23.23 27.42
C LEU A 676 3.81 22.86 27.56
N PHE A 677 3.53 21.72 28.21
CA PHE A 677 2.18 21.15 28.30
C PHE A 677 1.72 21.02 29.78
N LEU A 678 2.63 20.69 30.70
CA LEU A 678 2.40 20.57 32.13
C LEU A 678 2.70 21.88 32.87
N GLY A 679 1.72 22.79 32.91
CA GLY A 679 1.91 24.04 33.66
C GLY A 679 0.84 25.11 33.51
N GLY A 680 -0.22 24.87 32.71
CA GLY A 680 -1.31 25.83 32.53
C GLY A 680 -0.95 27.07 31.71
N THR A 681 0.21 27.08 31.03
CA THR A 681 0.60 28.14 30.08
C THR A 681 0.06 27.88 28.68
N ASN A 682 -0.11 26.62 28.28
CA ASN A 682 -0.73 26.22 27.02
C ASN A 682 -2.23 25.96 27.22
N THR A 683 -3.00 26.98 27.62
CA THR A 683 -4.47 26.84 27.81
C THR A 683 -5.23 26.59 26.51
N GLY A 684 -4.58 26.79 25.35
CA GLY A 684 -5.16 26.59 24.03
C GLY A 684 -4.94 25.21 23.42
N SER A 685 -4.26 24.28 24.11
CA SER A 685 -3.95 22.93 23.58
C SER A 685 -3.18 22.94 22.25
N PHE A 686 -2.27 23.90 22.11
CA PHE A 686 -1.44 24.12 20.92
C PHE A 686 -0.33 23.07 20.80
N VAL A 687 -0.13 22.51 19.59
CA VAL A 687 0.74 21.35 19.29
C VAL A 687 0.28 20.07 20.00
N PHE A 688 0.16 20.09 21.33
CA PHE A 688 -0.33 19.02 22.19
C PHE A 688 -1.37 19.57 23.18
N ARG A 689 -2.24 18.69 23.72
CA ARG A 689 -3.30 19.05 24.67
C ARG A 689 -2.73 19.59 25.99
N ALA A 690 -3.46 20.51 26.61
CA ALA A 690 -3.02 21.21 27.83
C ALA A 690 -2.83 20.31 29.07
N ASP A 691 -3.38 19.09 29.05
CA ASP A 691 -3.28 18.09 30.11
C ASP A 691 -2.47 16.86 29.69
N THR A 692 -1.78 16.91 28.54
CA THR A 692 -0.87 15.85 28.07
C THR A 692 0.25 15.63 29.09
N ARG A 693 0.28 14.43 29.68
CA ARG A 693 1.23 13.98 30.70
C ARG A 693 2.47 13.30 30.10
N GLY A 694 2.37 12.85 28.85
CA GLY A 694 3.45 12.19 28.13
C GLY A 694 3.02 11.78 26.73
N LEU A 695 3.91 11.05 26.04
CA LEU A 695 3.69 10.49 24.72
C LEU A 695 3.95 8.99 24.75
N ALA A 696 3.23 8.23 23.93
CA ALA A 696 3.40 6.78 23.79
C ALA A 696 3.60 6.39 22.31
N PRO A 697 4.37 5.33 22.02
CA PRO A 697 4.47 4.81 20.66
C PRO A 697 3.16 4.16 20.24
N ILE A 698 2.78 4.35 18.98
CA ILE A 698 1.72 3.56 18.33
C ILE A 698 2.41 2.40 17.61
N THR A 699 2.19 1.17 18.06
CA THR A 699 2.83 -0.05 17.52
C THR A 699 1.94 -0.85 16.59
N THR A 700 0.65 -0.49 16.50
CA THR A 700 -0.36 -1.13 15.65
C THR A 700 -0.59 -0.32 14.37
N SER A 701 -1.49 -0.77 13.49
CA SER A 701 -1.94 0.04 12.37
C SER A 701 -2.68 1.30 12.86
N THR A 702 -2.81 2.32 12.01
CA THR A 702 -3.60 3.52 12.33
C THR A 702 -5.06 3.14 12.61
N ASP A 703 -5.61 2.18 11.87
CA ASP A 703 -7.01 1.75 12.03
C ASP A 703 -7.22 1.01 13.36
N ASP A 704 -6.29 0.13 13.75
CA ASP A 704 -6.31 -0.52 15.06
C ASP A 704 -6.18 0.49 16.20
N PHE A 705 -5.37 1.53 16.00
CA PHE A 705 -5.21 2.62 16.98
C PHE A 705 -6.49 3.43 17.13
N LEU A 706 -7.21 3.68 16.04
CA LEU A 706 -8.48 4.41 16.05
C LEU A 706 -9.60 3.59 16.72
N GLY A 707 -9.64 2.29 16.46
CA GLY A 707 -10.62 1.35 17.01
C GLY A 707 -11.98 1.40 16.30
N ALA A 708 -12.67 0.24 16.26
CA ALA A 708 -13.89 0.04 15.47
C ALA A 708 -15.02 1.04 15.77
N SER A 709 -15.32 1.31 17.05
CA SER A 709 -16.38 2.26 17.45
C SER A 709 -16.12 3.69 16.98
N THR A 710 -14.86 4.09 16.92
CA THR A 710 -14.45 5.40 16.41
C THR A 710 -14.64 5.44 14.91
N LEU A 711 -14.18 4.42 14.20
CA LEU A 711 -14.32 4.31 12.75
C LEU A 711 -15.78 4.35 12.32
N GLU A 712 -16.67 3.63 13.01
CA GLU A 712 -18.13 3.66 12.77
C GLU A 712 -18.71 5.07 12.98
N ALA A 713 -18.44 5.72 14.11
CA ALA A 713 -18.96 7.06 14.42
C ALA A 713 -18.48 8.14 13.43
N TYR A 714 -17.22 8.08 13.00
CA TYR A 714 -16.68 8.99 12.00
C TYR A 714 -17.19 8.69 10.60
N SER A 715 -17.41 7.42 10.26
CA SER A 715 -17.99 7.02 8.98
C SER A 715 -19.41 7.56 8.85
N ALA A 716 -20.24 7.43 9.89
CA ALA A 716 -21.61 7.98 9.91
C ALA A 716 -21.64 9.52 9.74
N LEU A 717 -20.74 10.25 10.41
CA LEU A 717 -20.62 11.71 10.24
C LEU A 717 -20.06 12.11 8.87
N PHE A 718 -19.14 11.32 8.33
CA PHE A 718 -18.59 11.55 7.00
C PHE A 718 -19.61 11.26 5.90
N GLU A 719 -20.40 10.20 6.02
CA GLU A 719 -21.51 9.90 5.11
C GLU A 719 -22.55 11.02 5.10
N LEU A 720 -22.76 11.66 6.25
CA LEU A 720 -23.62 12.84 6.36
C LEU A 720 -23.01 14.06 5.64
N ASP A 721 -21.69 14.30 5.76
CA ASP A 721 -20.97 15.43 5.15
C ASP A 721 -20.54 15.23 3.69
N ALA A 722 -20.50 13.98 3.22
CA ALA A 722 -20.06 13.64 1.89
C ALA A 722 -21.06 14.24 0.89
N ALA A 723 -20.63 15.32 0.22
CA ALA A 723 -21.29 15.73 -1.00
C ALA A 723 -21.31 14.50 -1.93
N PRO A 724 -22.48 14.06 -2.41
CA PRO A 724 -22.51 13.10 -3.50
C PRO A 724 -21.63 13.67 -4.61
N VAL A 725 -20.75 12.87 -5.20
CA VAL A 725 -20.05 13.29 -6.41
C VAL A 725 -21.14 13.54 -7.46
N ALA A 726 -21.54 14.80 -7.61
CA ALA A 726 -22.59 15.26 -8.52
C ALA A 726 -22.04 15.30 -9.95
N THR A 727 -21.38 14.23 -10.37
CA THR A 727 -21.03 14.02 -11.75
C THR A 727 -21.76 12.78 -12.20
N ASN A 728 -22.50 12.86 -13.30
CA ASN A 728 -23.02 11.68 -13.97
C ASN A 728 -21.89 10.85 -14.62
N VAL A 729 -20.63 11.00 -14.17
CA VAL A 729 -19.47 10.27 -14.68
C VAL A 729 -19.32 9.00 -13.86
N ILE A 730 -19.31 7.86 -14.54
CA ILE A 730 -19.04 6.55 -13.94
C ILE A 730 -17.72 6.05 -14.50
N ARG A 731 -16.67 6.08 -13.68
CA ARG A 731 -15.40 5.40 -13.95
C ARG A 731 -15.48 3.98 -13.42
N TRP A 732 -15.62 3.03 -14.35
CA TRP A 732 -15.56 1.60 -14.06
C TRP A 732 -14.09 1.18 -14.04
N CYS A 733 -13.61 0.58 -12.95
CA CYS A 733 -12.28 0.02 -12.86
C CYS A 733 -12.25 -1.45 -13.30
N LEU A 734 -11.29 -1.81 -14.16
CA LEU A 734 -11.14 -3.13 -14.77
C LEU A 734 -9.75 -3.70 -14.43
N PRO A 735 -9.68 -4.91 -13.83
CA PRO A 735 -8.44 -5.55 -13.46
C PRO A 735 -7.87 -6.32 -14.66
N GLY A 736 -7.12 -5.63 -15.52
CA GLY A 736 -6.49 -6.26 -16.68
C GLY A 736 -6.90 -5.68 -18.03
N ARG A 737 -6.03 -5.89 -19.03
CA ARG A 737 -6.23 -5.39 -20.39
C ARG A 737 -7.42 -6.05 -21.11
N PRO A 738 -7.66 -7.37 -21.00
CA PRO A 738 -8.82 -8.00 -21.64
C PRO A 738 -10.16 -7.39 -21.18
N GLU A 739 -10.34 -7.22 -19.88
CA GLU A 739 -11.52 -6.64 -19.24
C GLU A 739 -11.68 -5.18 -19.66
N TYR A 740 -10.59 -4.41 -19.64
CA TYR A 740 -10.60 -3.02 -20.12
C TYR A 740 -11.04 -2.91 -21.58
N GLN A 741 -10.57 -3.80 -22.46
CA GLN A 741 -11.01 -3.83 -23.87
C GLN A 741 -12.50 -4.16 -23.99
N GLN A 742 -13.01 -5.12 -23.21
CA GLN A 742 -14.43 -5.44 -23.19
C GLN A 742 -15.27 -4.24 -22.71
N CYS A 743 -14.82 -3.52 -21.69
CA CYS A 743 -15.49 -2.32 -21.20
C CYS A 743 -15.59 -1.25 -22.31
N LEU A 744 -14.52 -1.02 -23.06
CA LEU A 744 -14.53 -0.06 -24.18
C LEU A 744 -15.54 -0.45 -25.27
N LEU A 745 -15.73 -1.74 -25.52
CA LEU A 745 -16.74 -2.25 -26.47
C LEU A 745 -18.16 -2.06 -25.96
N MET A 746 -18.36 -2.06 -24.64
CA MET A 746 -19.66 -1.86 -24.00
C MET A 746 -20.07 -0.39 -23.92
N LEU A 747 -19.11 0.56 -23.94
CA LEU A 747 -19.39 1.99 -23.78
C LEU A 747 -20.52 2.52 -24.67
N PRO A 748 -20.61 2.20 -25.98
CA PRO A 748 -21.70 2.69 -26.82
C PRO A 748 -23.08 2.16 -26.38
N ALA A 749 -23.15 0.90 -25.93
CA ALA A 749 -24.38 0.29 -25.46
C ALA A 749 -24.80 0.84 -24.09
N LEU A 750 -23.85 1.02 -23.17
CA LEU A 750 -24.05 1.68 -21.88
C LEU A 750 -24.58 3.12 -22.06
N GLN A 751 -23.95 3.88 -22.96
CA GLN A 751 -24.34 5.25 -23.28
C GLN A 751 -25.72 5.32 -23.95
N ALA A 752 -26.08 4.37 -24.81
CA ALA A 752 -27.40 4.31 -25.44
C ALA A 752 -28.49 3.95 -24.42
N THR A 753 -28.15 3.10 -23.45
CA THR A 753 -29.09 2.62 -22.44
C THR A 753 -29.39 3.68 -21.40
N GLU A 754 -28.41 4.51 -21.05
CA GLU A 754 -28.60 5.64 -20.14
C GLU A 754 -27.80 6.87 -20.60
N PRO A 755 -28.37 7.73 -21.45
CA PRO A 755 -27.69 8.90 -22.01
C PRO A 755 -27.30 9.95 -20.98
N SER A 756 -27.91 9.91 -19.80
CA SER A 756 -27.61 10.86 -18.73
C SER A 756 -26.27 10.56 -18.04
N LEU A 757 -25.77 9.32 -18.12
CA LEU A 757 -24.48 8.90 -17.58
C LEU A 757 -23.35 9.06 -18.63
N ASN A 758 -22.14 9.33 -18.16
CA ASN A 758 -20.91 9.40 -18.94
C ASN A 758 -19.97 8.28 -18.45
N TRP A 759 -19.86 7.22 -19.23
CA TRP A 759 -19.10 6.04 -18.86
C TRP A 759 -17.63 6.16 -19.25
N GLN A 760 -16.73 5.80 -18.33
CA GLN A 760 -15.29 5.74 -18.54
C GLN A 760 -14.77 4.41 -18.03
N CYS A 761 -13.83 3.81 -18.75
CA CYS A 761 -13.13 2.61 -18.33
C CYS A 761 -11.76 3.01 -17.76
N ILE A 762 -11.39 2.47 -16.60
CA ILE A 762 -10.09 2.70 -15.95
C ILE A 762 -9.38 1.36 -15.85
N LEU A 763 -8.16 1.29 -16.40
CA LEU A 763 -7.31 0.11 -16.30
C LEU A 763 -6.49 0.12 -15.00
N ARG A 764 -6.49 -1.01 -14.30
CA ARG A 764 -5.50 -1.36 -13.27
C ARG A 764 -5.00 -2.78 -13.53
N ASN A 765 -3.88 -3.13 -12.90
CA ASN A 765 -3.20 -4.40 -13.19
C ASN A 765 -3.66 -5.56 -12.31
N THR A 766 -4.44 -5.30 -11.25
CA THR A 766 -4.97 -6.34 -10.33
C THR A 766 -6.35 -5.95 -9.82
N THR A 767 -7.12 -6.95 -9.37
CA THR A 767 -8.41 -6.74 -8.68
C THR A 767 -8.24 -5.84 -7.46
N GLN A 768 -7.20 -6.08 -6.66
CA GLN A 768 -6.90 -5.25 -5.50
C GLN A 768 -6.64 -3.78 -5.88
N ALA A 769 -5.87 -3.51 -6.93
CA ALA A 769 -5.62 -2.14 -7.37
C ALA A 769 -6.90 -1.44 -7.87
N CYS A 770 -7.91 -2.19 -8.32
CA CYS A 770 -9.23 -1.64 -8.61
C CYS A 770 -10.08 -1.40 -7.37
N ILE A 771 -10.05 -2.31 -6.39
CA ILE A 771 -10.66 -2.09 -5.07
C ILE A 771 -10.08 -0.82 -4.43
N ASP A 772 -8.75 -0.66 -4.45
CA ASP A 772 -8.05 0.52 -3.95
C ASP A 772 -8.47 1.78 -4.71
N ALA A 773 -8.60 1.71 -6.04
CA ALA A 773 -9.04 2.85 -6.85
C ALA A 773 -10.50 3.26 -6.58
N VAL A 774 -11.38 2.28 -6.33
CA VAL A 774 -12.77 2.57 -5.96
C VAL A 774 -12.85 3.07 -4.53
N THR A 775 -12.09 2.54 -3.58
CA THR A 775 -12.10 3.05 -2.21
C THR A 775 -11.47 4.44 -2.09
N SER A 776 -10.45 4.76 -2.88
CA SER A 776 -9.70 6.03 -2.83
C SER A 776 -10.38 7.25 -3.48
N GLY A 777 -11.36 7.07 -4.37
CA GLY A 777 -11.91 8.18 -5.17
C GLY A 777 -11.63 8.12 -6.66
N ASP A 778 -10.68 7.30 -7.08
CA ASP A 778 -10.13 7.28 -8.46
C ASP A 778 -11.05 6.60 -9.47
N ALA A 779 -11.92 5.71 -9.00
CA ALA A 779 -12.99 5.07 -9.75
C ALA A 779 -14.30 5.08 -8.95
N GLU A 780 -15.43 4.89 -9.63
CA GLU A 780 -16.76 4.81 -8.99
C GLU A 780 -17.18 3.37 -8.69
N VAL A 781 -16.85 2.44 -9.59
CA VAL A 781 -17.33 1.06 -9.52
C VAL A 781 -16.29 0.01 -9.94
N VAL A 782 -16.37 -1.17 -9.33
CA VAL A 782 -15.56 -2.36 -9.66
C VAL A 782 -16.45 -3.61 -9.61
N MET A 783 -16.24 -4.54 -10.53
CA MET A 783 -16.93 -5.84 -10.53
C MET A 783 -16.12 -6.82 -9.69
N LEU A 784 -16.71 -7.40 -8.65
CA LEU A 784 -16.06 -8.39 -7.79
C LEU A 784 -16.85 -9.69 -7.72
N ASP A 785 -16.16 -10.82 -7.68
CA ASP A 785 -16.76 -12.10 -7.36
C ASP A 785 -17.08 -12.23 -5.86
N GLY A 786 -17.79 -13.29 -5.49
CA GLY A 786 -18.14 -13.54 -4.09
C GLY A 786 -16.95 -13.64 -3.13
N ASN A 787 -15.73 -13.90 -3.64
CA ASN A 787 -14.54 -14.00 -2.79
C ASN A 787 -13.96 -12.64 -2.44
N HIS A 788 -13.71 -11.81 -3.45
CA HIS A 788 -13.18 -10.46 -3.23
C HIS A 788 -14.23 -9.51 -2.65
N MET A 789 -15.52 -9.73 -2.93
CA MET A 789 -16.61 -8.90 -2.42
C MET A 789 -16.80 -9.05 -0.90
N PHE A 790 -16.59 -10.25 -0.36
CA PHE A 790 -17.01 -10.56 1.02
C PHE A 790 -16.39 -9.62 2.04
N GLU A 791 -15.07 -9.39 1.97
CA GLU A 791 -14.35 -8.56 2.93
C GLU A 791 -14.73 -7.07 2.79
N GLU A 792 -14.79 -6.56 1.55
CA GLU A 792 -15.07 -5.15 1.27
C GLU A 792 -16.47 -4.71 1.69
N VAL A 793 -17.45 -5.60 1.50
CA VAL A 793 -18.84 -5.35 1.86
C VAL A 793 -19.04 -5.54 3.36
N LYS A 794 -18.38 -6.53 3.98
CA LYS A 794 -18.42 -6.74 5.43
C LYS A 794 -17.78 -5.58 6.19
N SER A 795 -16.70 -4.99 5.67
CA SER A 795 -16.04 -3.84 6.30
C SER A 795 -16.77 -2.51 6.03
N GLY A 796 -17.88 -2.52 5.29
CA GLY A 796 -18.61 -1.31 4.90
C GLY A 796 -17.85 -0.38 3.94
N ARG A 797 -16.71 -0.83 3.38
CA ARG A 797 -15.90 0.00 2.47
C ARG A 797 -16.58 0.16 1.11
N LEU A 798 -17.29 -0.88 0.67
CA LEU A 798 -18.01 -0.91 -0.60
C LEU A 798 -19.42 -1.47 -0.41
N THR A 799 -20.34 -1.01 -1.25
CA THR A 799 -21.74 -1.43 -1.28
C THR A 799 -22.02 -2.15 -2.60
N PRO A 800 -22.60 -3.36 -2.59
CA PRO A 800 -22.96 -4.06 -3.81
C PRO A 800 -24.23 -3.42 -4.43
N THR A 801 -24.27 -3.29 -5.76
CA THR A 801 -25.27 -2.48 -6.47
C THR A 801 -26.11 -3.28 -7.45
N VAL A 802 -25.46 -4.10 -8.28
CA VAL A 802 -26.03 -4.95 -9.31
C VAL A 802 -25.31 -6.29 -9.24
N SER A 803 -26.05 -7.40 -9.21
CA SER A 803 -25.49 -8.75 -9.21
C SER A 803 -25.79 -9.45 -10.53
N GLU A 804 -24.89 -10.33 -10.94
CA GLU A 804 -25.18 -11.34 -11.94
C GLU A 804 -26.22 -12.33 -11.42
N SER A 805 -27.10 -12.77 -12.31
CA SER A 805 -27.90 -13.98 -12.20
C SER A 805 -27.51 -14.95 -13.31
N TYR A 806 -27.52 -16.24 -12.96
CA TYR A 806 -27.17 -17.34 -13.83
C TYR A 806 -28.36 -18.25 -14.15
N ASP A 807 -29.56 -17.89 -13.69
CA ASP A 807 -30.77 -18.69 -13.91
C ASP A 807 -31.95 -17.85 -14.43
N GLU A 808 -32.94 -18.55 -14.99
CA GLU A 808 -34.20 -17.98 -15.46
C GLU A 808 -35.05 -17.40 -14.31
N LEU A 809 -34.72 -17.72 -13.06
CA LEU A 809 -35.41 -17.21 -11.88
C LEU A 809 -34.85 -15.86 -11.41
N HIS A 810 -33.83 -15.33 -12.10
CA HIS A 810 -33.18 -14.06 -11.77
C HIS A 810 -32.62 -14.04 -10.33
N SER A 811 -32.15 -15.19 -9.83
CA SER A 811 -31.62 -15.34 -8.48
C SER A 811 -30.31 -14.56 -8.33
N LEU A 812 -30.20 -13.71 -7.30
CA LEU A 812 -28.95 -12.99 -6.95
C LEU A 812 -27.88 -13.89 -6.34
N THR A 813 -28.22 -15.15 -6.08
CA THR A 813 -27.35 -16.15 -5.47
C THR A 813 -27.46 -17.48 -6.19
N TYR A 814 -26.39 -18.27 -6.16
CA TYR A 814 -26.37 -19.63 -6.68
C TYR A 814 -25.83 -20.59 -5.61
N ARG A 815 -26.12 -21.88 -5.74
CA ARG A 815 -25.60 -22.89 -4.79
C ARG A 815 -24.28 -23.48 -5.26
N ALA A 816 -23.31 -23.54 -4.35
CA ALA A 816 -22.08 -24.32 -4.54
C ALA A 816 -22.33 -25.78 -4.15
N VAL A 817 -21.94 -26.72 -5.01
CA VAL A 817 -22.18 -28.16 -4.83
C VAL A 817 -20.93 -28.97 -5.13
N ALA A 818 -20.82 -30.14 -4.50
CA ALA A 818 -19.86 -31.18 -4.86
C ALA A 818 -20.57 -32.22 -5.74
N VAL A 819 -20.03 -32.46 -6.94
CA VAL A 819 -20.60 -33.41 -7.91
C VAL A 819 -19.66 -34.59 -8.04
N VAL A 820 -20.21 -35.79 -7.96
CA VAL A 820 -19.49 -37.06 -8.10
C VAL A 820 -20.18 -37.95 -9.11
N ARG A 821 -19.47 -38.95 -9.64
CA ARG A 821 -20.10 -40.03 -10.41
C ARG A 821 -21.06 -40.81 -9.52
N LYS A 822 -22.16 -41.26 -10.10
CA LYS A 822 -23.20 -42.02 -9.40
C LYS A 822 -22.64 -43.23 -8.64
N GLU A 823 -21.64 -43.91 -9.21
CA GLU A 823 -20.95 -45.05 -8.60
C GLU A 823 -20.34 -44.75 -7.22
N PHE A 824 -19.90 -43.51 -6.97
CA PHE A 824 -19.39 -43.08 -5.66
C PHE A 824 -20.48 -43.14 -4.58
N CYS A 825 -21.73 -42.96 -4.98
CA CYS A 825 -22.90 -42.96 -4.11
C CYS A 825 -23.57 -44.32 -3.97
N ASP A 826 -23.35 -45.24 -4.91
CA ASP A 826 -23.98 -46.57 -4.95
C ASP A 826 -23.27 -47.62 -4.04
N ARG A 827 -22.48 -47.15 -3.05
CA ARG A 827 -21.74 -47.99 -2.10
C ARG A 827 -22.56 -48.34 -0.85
N GLU A 828 -22.18 -49.41 -0.13
CA GLU A 828 -22.92 -49.88 1.06
C GLU A 828 -22.96 -48.87 2.22
N THR A 829 -21.92 -48.04 2.36
CA THR A 829 -21.80 -47.05 3.43
C THR A 829 -22.20 -45.65 2.95
N ILE A 830 -22.94 -44.90 3.77
CA ILE A 830 -23.35 -43.52 3.44
C ILE A 830 -22.11 -42.68 3.07
N PRO A 831 -22.03 -42.11 1.85
CA PRO A 831 -20.94 -41.23 1.41
C PRO A 831 -20.85 -39.95 2.24
N THR A 832 -19.63 -39.48 2.49
CA THR A 832 -19.35 -38.21 3.18
C THR A 832 -18.19 -37.48 2.52
N LEU A 833 -18.00 -36.19 2.83
CA LEU A 833 -16.86 -35.42 2.33
C LEU A 833 -15.50 -36.02 2.76
N LYS A 834 -15.44 -36.75 3.89
CA LYS A 834 -14.22 -37.44 4.35
C LYS A 834 -13.76 -38.54 3.40
N ASP A 835 -14.70 -39.14 2.67
CA ASP A 835 -14.43 -40.20 1.71
C ASP A 835 -13.76 -39.71 0.42
N LEU A 836 -13.67 -38.39 0.26
CA LEU A 836 -12.90 -37.77 -0.82
C LEU A 836 -11.39 -37.75 -0.55
N ARG A 837 -10.94 -38.15 0.65
CA ARG A 837 -9.51 -38.21 0.97
C ARG A 837 -8.79 -39.16 0.00
N GLY A 838 -7.73 -38.65 -0.64
CA GLY A 838 -6.94 -39.36 -1.64
C GLY A 838 -7.62 -39.54 -3.00
N LYS A 839 -8.81 -38.95 -3.20
CA LYS A 839 -9.49 -38.88 -4.50
C LYS A 839 -8.99 -37.69 -5.31
N ASN A 840 -9.19 -37.71 -6.62
CA ASN A 840 -8.81 -36.58 -7.46
C ASN A 840 -9.92 -35.52 -7.48
N SER A 841 -9.56 -34.24 -7.43
CA SER A 841 -10.52 -33.14 -7.39
C SER A 841 -10.40 -32.18 -8.58
N CYS A 842 -11.55 -31.66 -9.00
CA CYS A 842 -11.68 -30.66 -10.05
C CYS A 842 -12.25 -29.37 -9.45
N HIS A 843 -11.51 -28.27 -9.61
CA HIS A 843 -11.85 -26.94 -9.12
C HIS A 843 -11.86 -25.96 -10.29
N GLY A 844 -12.80 -25.02 -10.32
CA GLY A 844 -12.87 -24.04 -11.40
C GLY A 844 -11.67 -23.09 -11.44
N SER A 845 -11.28 -22.59 -10.26
CA SER A 845 -10.00 -21.92 -10.04
C SER A 845 -9.67 -21.86 -8.56
N THR A 846 -8.40 -21.62 -8.23
CA THR A 846 -7.97 -21.26 -6.88
C THR A 846 -8.70 -19.99 -6.42
N LEU A 847 -9.06 -19.92 -5.14
CA LEU A 847 -9.78 -18.79 -4.52
C LEU A 847 -11.17 -18.48 -5.09
N SER A 848 -11.69 -19.26 -6.04
CA SER A 848 -13.09 -19.11 -6.47
C SER A 848 -14.05 -19.41 -5.32
N ALA A 849 -15.10 -18.60 -5.19
CA ALA A 849 -16.09 -18.78 -4.12
C ALA A 849 -16.72 -20.18 -4.15
N TYR A 850 -17.12 -20.68 -5.32
CA TYR A 850 -17.83 -21.96 -5.48
C TYR A 850 -16.93 -23.18 -5.57
N GLY A 851 -15.74 -23.02 -6.16
CA GLY A 851 -14.82 -24.11 -6.47
C GLY A 851 -13.76 -24.30 -5.39
N TRP A 852 -13.52 -23.29 -4.55
CA TRP A 852 -12.43 -23.28 -3.57
C TRP A 852 -12.90 -22.82 -2.19
N THR A 853 -13.20 -21.54 -2.01
CA THR A 853 -13.39 -20.92 -0.69
C THR A 853 -14.52 -21.57 0.12
N VAL A 854 -15.70 -21.75 -0.48
CA VAL A 854 -16.86 -22.39 0.17
C VAL A 854 -16.62 -23.87 0.47
N PRO A 855 -16.28 -24.74 -0.50
CA PRO A 855 -16.10 -26.17 -0.24
C PRO A 855 -14.89 -26.46 0.67
N VAL A 856 -13.75 -25.78 0.49
CA VAL A 856 -12.57 -25.95 1.35
C VAL A 856 -12.87 -25.45 2.77
N GLY A 857 -13.47 -24.25 2.91
CA GLY A 857 -13.88 -23.70 4.20
C GLY A 857 -14.86 -24.60 4.95
N ASP A 858 -15.84 -25.19 4.26
CA ASP A 858 -16.79 -26.13 4.87
C ASP A 858 -16.11 -27.45 5.30
N MET A 859 -15.22 -28.01 4.47
CA MET A 859 -14.49 -29.23 4.79
C MET A 859 -13.56 -29.05 6.00
N LEU A 860 -12.91 -27.88 6.12
CA LEU A 860 -12.09 -27.55 7.28
C LEU A 860 -12.93 -27.39 8.55
N ARG A 861 -14.00 -26.61 8.48
CA ARG A 861 -14.90 -26.36 9.61
C ARG A 861 -15.58 -27.63 10.11
N SER A 862 -16.07 -28.47 9.21
CA SER A 862 -16.72 -29.74 9.55
C SER A 862 -15.73 -30.81 10.04
N GLY A 863 -14.42 -30.55 9.95
CA GLY A 863 -13.37 -31.51 10.25
C GLY A 863 -13.33 -32.67 9.25
N ALA A 864 -13.86 -32.48 8.04
CA ALA A 864 -13.67 -33.41 6.94
C ALA A 864 -12.23 -33.35 6.41
N MET A 865 -11.65 -32.15 6.36
CA MET A 865 -10.26 -31.85 6.01
C MET A 865 -9.55 -31.24 7.23
N SER A 866 -8.25 -31.47 7.36
CA SER A 866 -7.44 -30.90 8.45
C SER A 866 -6.65 -29.70 7.92
N PRO A 867 -6.55 -28.60 8.69
CA PRO A 867 -5.73 -27.47 8.30
C PRO A 867 -4.25 -27.84 8.38
N MET A 868 -3.49 -27.42 7.37
CA MET A 868 -2.04 -27.58 7.28
C MET A 868 -1.36 -26.20 7.38
N ASN A 869 -0.16 -26.19 7.94
CA ASN A 869 0.71 -25.00 8.10
C ASN A 869 2.15 -25.50 8.34
N GLY A 870 2.59 -26.42 7.48
CA GLY A 870 3.88 -27.09 7.56
C GLY A 870 4.94 -26.43 6.67
N ASP A 871 4.52 -25.75 5.61
CA ASP A 871 5.39 -25.09 4.64
C ASP A 871 5.17 -23.57 4.65
N PRO A 872 6.12 -22.76 5.18
CA PRO A 872 5.97 -21.31 5.23
C PRO A 872 6.02 -20.63 3.86
N GLN A 873 6.33 -21.36 2.78
CA GLN A 873 6.32 -20.85 1.41
C GLN A 873 5.00 -21.15 0.68
N LEU A 874 4.08 -21.90 1.28
CA LEU A 874 2.82 -22.30 0.63
C LEU A 874 1.61 -21.74 1.40
N PRO A 875 0.59 -21.20 0.73
CA PRO A 875 -0.67 -20.86 1.38
C PRO A 875 -1.29 -22.09 2.08
N ASN A 876 -1.74 -21.91 3.31
CA ASN A 876 -2.23 -22.98 4.19
C ASN A 876 -3.42 -23.76 3.58
N ASP A 877 -4.26 -23.09 2.80
CA ASP A 877 -5.38 -23.70 2.07
C ASP A 877 -4.89 -24.59 0.93
N ILE A 878 -3.89 -24.15 0.16
CA ILE A 878 -3.25 -24.95 -0.90
C ILE A 878 -2.58 -26.19 -0.28
N GLU A 879 -1.83 -26.03 0.81
CA GLU A 879 -1.21 -27.15 1.52
C GLU A 879 -2.28 -28.14 2.03
N SER A 880 -3.38 -27.64 2.60
CA SER A 880 -4.46 -28.48 3.11
C SER A 880 -5.13 -29.29 1.99
N VAL A 881 -5.38 -28.68 0.84
CA VAL A 881 -5.98 -29.34 -0.33
C VAL A 881 -5.00 -30.36 -0.93
N GLU A 882 -3.73 -30.01 -1.09
CA GLU A 882 -2.68 -30.91 -1.61
C GLU A 882 -2.55 -32.17 -0.75
N GLN A 883 -2.64 -32.04 0.57
CA GLN A 883 -2.50 -33.16 1.50
C GLN A 883 -3.77 -34.01 1.62
N PHE A 884 -4.93 -33.46 1.28
CA PHE A 884 -6.21 -34.16 1.38
C PHE A 884 -6.56 -34.95 0.12
N PHE A 885 -6.38 -34.36 -1.06
CA PHE A 885 -6.69 -34.99 -2.35
C PHE A 885 -5.48 -35.73 -2.93
N GLY A 886 -5.72 -36.63 -3.88
CA GLY A 886 -4.66 -37.37 -4.58
C GLY A 886 -3.98 -36.53 -5.66
N LYS A 887 -4.76 -36.12 -6.66
CA LYS A 887 -4.38 -35.12 -7.66
C LYS A 887 -5.49 -34.09 -7.80
N SER A 888 -5.11 -32.83 -7.90
CA SER A 888 -6.08 -31.74 -8.08
C SER A 888 -5.87 -31.07 -9.42
N CYS A 889 -6.95 -30.58 -10.02
CA CYS A 889 -6.87 -29.55 -11.02
C CYS A 889 -7.56 -28.30 -10.49
N ALA A 890 -6.77 -27.27 -10.21
CA ALA A 890 -7.22 -25.97 -9.74
C ALA A 890 -6.42 -24.87 -10.44
N PRO A 891 -6.89 -24.39 -11.61
CA PRO A 891 -6.22 -23.31 -12.34
C PRO A 891 -6.13 -22.02 -11.52
N GLY A 892 -5.00 -21.31 -11.60
CA GLY A 892 -4.69 -20.21 -10.69
C GLY A 892 -3.38 -19.50 -10.99
N GLU A 893 -3.08 -18.43 -10.25
CA GLU A 893 -1.78 -17.72 -10.32
C GLU A 893 -0.67 -18.46 -9.55
N VAL A 894 0.48 -17.81 -9.36
CA VAL A 894 1.74 -18.34 -8.78
C VAL A 894 1.47 -19.20 -7.53
N ASP A 895 2.17 -20.34 -7.43
CA ASP A 895 2.04 -21.42 -6.43
C ASP A 895 0.92 -22.47 -6.65
N SER A 896 0.08 -22.31 -7.67
CA SER A 896 -0.96 -23.29 -8.01
C SER A 896 -0.41 -24.61 -8.59
N GLN A 897 0.85 -24.65 -9.05
CA GLN A 897 1.41 -25.82 -9.76
C GLN A 897 1.29 -27.15 -8.99
N ARG A 898 1.33 -27.11 -7.65
CA ARG A 898 1.22 -28.32 -6.80
C ARG A 898 -0.19 -28.92 -6.79
N ILE A 899 -1.21 -28.08 -6.99
CA ILE A 899 -2.64 -28.45 -7.07
C ILE A 899 -3.17 -28.47 -8.51
N CYS A 900 -2.27 -28.52 -9.50
CA CYS A 900 -2.54 -28.58 -10.93
C CYS A 900 -2.23 -29.94 -11.57
N THR A 901 -1.91 -30.96 -10.76
CA THR A 901 -1.40 -32.25 -11.23
C THR A 901 -2.41 -33.09 -12.03
N ALA A 902 -3.70 -32.73 -11.99
CA ALA A 902 -4.75 -33.32 -12.82
C ALA A 902 -5.17 -32.43 -14.01
N CYS A 903 -4.59 -31.23 -14.18
CA CYS A 903 -4.92 -30.34 -15.28
C CYS A 903 -4.24 -30.79 -16.59
N PRO A 904 -4.94 -30.70 -17.75
CA PRO A 904 -4.40 -31.11 -19.04
C PRO A 904 -3.63 -30.00 -19.76
N GLY A 905 -3.82 -28.73 -19.36
CA GLY A 905 -3.19 -27.56 -19.95
C GLY A 905 -2.04 -26.99 -19.11
N ASP A 906 -1.79 -25.70 -19.27
CA ASP A 906 -0.78 -24.94 -18.52
C ASP A 906 -1.21 -24.56 -17.11
N CYS A 907 -2.39 -25.03 -16.66
CA CYS A 907 -3.05 -24.61 -15.43
C CYS A 907 -3.26 -23.09 -15.30
N GLY A 908 -3.21 -22.37 -16.43
CA GLY A 908 -3.43 -20.93 -16.44
C GLY A 908 -4.91 -20.58 -16.39
N LEU A 909 -5.19 -19.42 -15.82
CA LEU A 909 -6.52 -18.81 -15.86
C LEU A 909 -6.93 -18.57 -17.32
N HIS A 910 -8.14 -18.96 -17.69
CA HIS A 910 -8.71 -18.85 -19.04
C HIS A 910 -7.97 -19.61 -20.17
N THR A 911 -6.80 -20.20 -19.91
CA THR A 911 -6.02 -20.98 -20.89
C THR A 911 -6.17 -22.49 -20.68
N ASP A 912 -6.35 -22.93 -19.43
CA ASP A 912 -6.56 -24.35 -19.14
C ASP A 912 -7.98 -24.81 -19.54
N PRO A 913 -8.13 -25.94 -20.26
CA PRO A 913 -9.45 -26.48 -20.62
C PRO A 913 -10.37 -26.82 -19.44
N TYR A 914 -9.83 -27.00 -18.24
CA TYR A 914 -10.56 -27.28 -17.00
C TYR A 914 -10.80 -26.05 -16.13
N PHE A 915 -10.46 -24.85 -16.61
CA PHE A 915 -10.78 -23.59 -15.93
C PHE A 915 -12.29 -23.29 -15.89
N GLY A 916 -12.72 -22.69 -14.79
CA GLY A 916 -14.11 -22.28 -14.53
C GLY A 916 -15.07 -23.42 -14.19
N THR A 917 -16.33 -23.10 -13.87
CA THR A 917 -17.34 -24.10 -13.44
C THR A 917 -17.56 -25.20 -14.49
N VAL A 918 -17.59 -24.83 -15.78
CA VAL A 918 -17.76 -25.78 -16.88
C VAL A 918 -16.52 -26.65 -17.07
N GLY A 919 -15.32 -26.06 -16.97
CA GLY A 919 -14.06 -26.80 -17.06
C GLY A 919 -13.90 -27.80 -15.90
N ALA A 920 -14.27 -27.43 -14.69
CA ALA A 920 -14.27 -28.34 -13.54
C ALA A 920 -15.27 -29.50 -13.72
N PHE A 921 -16.45 -29.24 -14.28
CA PHE A 921 -17.39 -30.32 -14.62
C PHE A 921 -16.87 -31.22 -15.76
N ARG A 922 -16.21 -30.62 -16.76
CA ARG A 922 -15.53 -31.34 -17.83
C ARG A 922 -14.42 -32.25 -17.28
N CYS A 923 -13.63 -31.78 -16.32
CA CYS A 923 -12.61 -32.55 -15.62
C CYS A 923 -13.18 -33.83 -14.97
N LEU A 924 -14.34 -33.73 -14.31
CA LEU A 924 -15.06 -34.90 -13.79
C LEU A 924 -15.60 -35.79 -14.92
N MET A 925 -16.17 -35.19 -15.96
CA MET A 925 -16.78 -35.90 -17.09
C MET A 925 -15.77 -36.75 -17.88
N GLU A 926 -14.58 -36.21 -18.14
CA GLU A 926 -13.47 -36.88 -18.82
C GLU A 926 -12.72 -37.86 -17.89
N GLY A 927 -13.02 -37.84 -16.59
CA GLY A 927 -12.47 -38.78 -15.60
C GLY A 927 -11.09 -38.40 -15.05
N ALA A 928 -10.67 -37.14 -15.24
CA ALA A 928 -9.45 -36.62 -14.63
C ALA A 928 -9.59 -36.45 -13.11
N GLY A 929 -10.80 -36.11 -12.64
CA GLY A 929 -11.17 -36.08 -11.23
C GLY A 929 -12.31 -37.03 -10.85
N ASP A 930 -12.41 -37.32 -9.56
CA ASP A 930 -13.48 -38.10 -8.94
C ASP A 930 -14.62 -37.21 -8.40
N VAL A 931 -14.31 -35.94 -8.09
CA VAL A 931 -15.25 -34.92 -7.61
C VAL A 931 -15.01 -33.60 -8.33
N ALA A 932 -16.08 -32.89 -8.67
CA ALA A 932 -16.02 -31.50 -9.16
C ALA A 932 -16.79 -30.56 -8.22
N PHE A 933 -16.17 -29.44 -7.88
CA PHE A 933 -16.79 -28.37 -7.12
C PHE A 933 -17.27 -27.28 -8.08
N VAL A 934 -18.59 -27.20 -8.27
CA VAL A 934 -19.22 -26.40 -9.33
C VAL A 934 -20.50 -25.73 -8.84
N ARG A 935 -21.09 -24.87 -9.67
CA ARG A 935 -22.45 -24.34 -9.45
C ARG A 935 -23.48 -25.45 -9.65
N HIS A 936 -24.58 -25.40 -8.90
CA HIS A 936 -25.67 -26.39 -8.99
C HIS A 936 -26.32 -26.55 -10.37
N THR A 937 -26.31 -25.51 -11.21
CA THR A 937 -26.89 -25.54 -12.56
C THR A 937 -26.01 -26.29 -13.57
N THR A 938 -24.68 -26.24 -13.39
CA THR A 938 -23.71 -26.75 -14.37
C THR A 938 -23.92 -28.22 -14.78
N PRO A 939 -24.18 -29.18 -13.86
CA PRO A 939 -24.38 -30.58 -14.24
C PRO A 939 -25.65 -30.80 -15.08
N GLY A 940 -26.71 -30.02 -14.87
CA GLY A 940 -27.93 -30.11 -15.66
C GLY A 940 -27.76 -29.52 -17.06
N GLU A 941 -27.02 -28.42 -17.16
CA GLU A 941 -26.80 -27.69 -18.42
C GLU A 941 -25.81 -28.41 -19.35
N TYR A 942 -24.69 -28.92 -18.81
CA TYR A 942 -23.56 -29.42 -19.60
C TYR A 942 -23.45 -30.94 -19.64
N ALA A 943 -24.38 -31.68 -19.04
CA ALA A 943 -24.47 -33.11 -19.29
C ALA A 943 -25.03 -33.41 -20.70
N GLN A 944 -24.89 -34.66 -21.14
CA GLN A 944 -25.43 -35.11 -22.42
C GLN A 944 -26.93 -34.82 -22.52
N GLY A 945 -27.33 -34.06 -23.54
CA GLY A 945 -28.73 -33.67 -23.78
C GLY A 945 -29.18 -32.41 -23.03
N GLY A 946 -28.31 -31.77 -22.25
CA GLY A 946 -28.56 -30.45 -21.66
C GLY A 946 -28.44 -29.31 -22.68
N PRO A 947 -28.99 -28.12 -22.37
CA PRO A 947 -28.98 -26.95 -23.27
C PRO A 947 -27.57 -26.45 -23.60
N GLY A 948 -26.59 -26.65 -22.71
CA GLY A 948 -25.20 -26.25 -22.88
C GLY A 948 -24.28 -27.38 -23.35
N ALA A 949 -24.82 -28.55 -23.73
CA ALA A 949 -24.04 -29.74 -24.05
C ALA A 949 -22.97 -29.46 -25.13
N GLN A 950 -21.74 -29.85 -24.82
CA GLN A 950 -20.55 -29.68 -25.64
C GLN A 950 -20.12 -31.01 -26.26
N PRO A 951 -19.15 -31.02 -27.20
CA PRO A 951 -18.62 -32.27 -27.76
C PRO A 951 -18.06 -33.25 -26.70
N TRP A 952 -17.61 -32.76 -25.55
CA TRP A 952 -17.12 -33.58 -24.42
C TRP A 952 -18.24 -34.04 -23.46
N SER A 953 -19.48 -33.58 -23.66
CA SER A 953 -20.66 -33.93 -22.84
C SER A 953 -21.17 -35.35 -23.12
N THR A 954 -20.37 -36.34 -22.76
CA THR A 954 -20.54 -37.75 -23.17
C THR A 954 -21.51 -38.55 -22.29
N LEU A 955 -21.83 -38.07 -21.09
CA LEU A 955 -22.67 -38.78 -20.11
C LEU A 955 -23.90 -37.95 -19.71
N PRO A 956 -25.09 -38.58 -19.55
CA PRO A 956 -26.30 -37.87 -19.14
C PRO A 956 -26.24 -37.50 -17.65
N ALA A 957 -27.03 -36.49 -17.24
CA ALA A 957 -27.04 -35.98 -15.87
C ALA A 957 -27.36 -37.07 -14.81
N SER A 958 -28.07 -38.13 -15.21
CA SER A 958 -28.39 -39.30 -14.37
C SER A 958 -27.17 -40.10 -13.91
N GLU A 959 -26.02 -39.96 -14.56
CA GLU A 959 -24.75 -40.60 -14.18
C GLU A 959 -23.98 -39.82 -13.09
N PHE A 960 -24.51 -38.67 -12.66
CA PHE A 960 -23.92 -37.84 -11.62
C PHE A 960 -24.84 -37.73 -10.40
N ARG A 961 -24.24 -37.39 -9.26
CA ARG A 961 -24.93 -37.14 -7.99
C ARG A 961 -24.30 -35.95 -7.28
N LEU A 962 -25.10 -35.27 -6.48
CA LEU A 962 -24.60 -34.28 -5.52
C LEU A 962 -24.13 -35.03 -4.27
N LEU A 963 -22.93 -34.75 -3.77
CA LEU A 963 -22.44 -35.22 -2.48
C LEU A 963 -22.77 -34.18 -1.41
N CYS A 964 -23.61 -34.55 -0.44
CA CYS A 964 -24.15 -33.59 0.51
C CYS A 964 -23.15 -33.32 1.65
N PRO A 965 -22.95 -32.05 2.06
CA PRO A 965 -22.11 -31.74 3.22
C PRO A 965 -22.59 -32.38 4.53
N SER A 966 -23.90 -32.57 4.66
CA SER A 966 -24.55 -33.29 5.75
C SER A 966 -24.38 -34.82 5.70
N GLY A 967 -23.77 -35.35 4.63
CA GLY A 967 -23.63 -36.77 4.35
C GLY A 967 -24.74 -37.30 3.43
N GLY A 968 -24.44 -38.38 2.73
CA GLY A 968 -25.27 -38.98 1.69
C GLY A 968 -25.13 -38.28 0.34
N CYS A 969 -25.95 -38.71 -0.61
CA CYS A 969 -26.00 -38.14 -1.94
C CYS A 969 -27.44 -37.80 -2.34
N ALA A 970 -27.58 -36.79 -3.21
CA ALA A 970 -28.84 -36.40 -3.81
C ALA A 970 -28.76 -36.46 -5.35
N ALA A 971 -29.92 -36.50 -6.01
CA ALA A 971 -29.98 -36.38 -7.46
C ALA A 971 -29.62 -34.94 -7.90
N ILE A 972 -29.13 -34.79 -9.13
CA ILE A 972 -29.01 -33.47 -9.76
C ILE A 972 -30.41 -32.82 -9.80
N GLY A 973 -30.52 -31.56 -9.37
CA GLY A 973 -31.80 -30.85 -9.19
C GLY A 973 -32.37 -30.88 -7.75
N GLN A 974 -31.66 -31.51 -6.78
CA GLN A 974 -32.06 -31.55 -5.36
C GLN A 974 -31.13 -30.72 -4.44
N GLU A 975 -30.38 -29.78 -5.01
CA GLU A 975 -29.42 -28.91 -4.33
C GLU A 975 -30.01 -28.07 -3.18
N ALA A 976 -31.32 -27.83 -3.17
CA ALA A 976 -31.99 -27.13 -2.07
C ALA A 976 -31.78 -27.82 -0.71
N THR A 977 -31.51 -29.13 -0.72
CA THR A 977 -31.21 -29.94 0.47
C THR A 977 -29.79 -30.50 0.49
N CYS A 978 -29.02 -30.28 -0.58
CA CYS A 978 -27.73 -30.92 -0.82
C CYS A 978 -26.78 -29.95 -1.53
N ALA A 979 -26.42 -28.87 -0.83
CA ALA A 979 -25.46 -27.86 -1.23
C ALA A 979 -24.67 -27.34 -0.02
N PHE A 980 -23.52 -26.72 -0.25
CA PHE A 980 -22.71 -26.12 0.82
C PHE A 980 -23.36 -24.88 1.41
N THR A 981 -23.73 -23.94 0.55
CA THR A 981 -24.51 -22.73 0.88
C THR A 981 -24.95 -22.03 -0.42
N ASN A 982 -25.79 -21.00 -0.29
CA ASN A 982 -26.02 -20.02 -1.35
C ASN A 982 -24.83 -19.06 -1.38
N VAL A 983 -24.33 -18.74 -2.56
CA VAL A 983 -23.19 -17.87 -2.81
C VAL A 983 -23.69 -16.67 -3.64
N PRO A 984 -23.39 -15.43 -3.23
CA PRO A 984 -23.69 -14.26 -4.03
C PRO A 984 -23.12 -14.35 -5.45
N GLY A 985 -23.90 -13.92 -6.44
CA GLY A 985 -23.39 -13.68 -7.78
C GLY A 985 -22.28 -12.62 -7.77
N ALA A 986 -21.41 -12.65 -8.79
CA ALA A 986 -20.47 -11.56 -8.97
C ALA A 986 -21.25 -10.25 -9.08
N SER A 987 -20.76 -9.20 -8.44
CA SER A 987 -21.53 -7.98 -8.26
C SER A 987 -20.69 -6.75 -8.56
N LEU A 988 -21.34 -5.72 -9.07
CA LEU A 988 -20.76 -4.41 -9.23
C LEU A 988 -20.86 -3.67 -7.90
N LEU A 989 -19.72 -3.32 -7.34
CA LEU A 989 -19.60 -2.62 -6.07
C LEU A 989 -19.26 -1.15 -6.31
N ALA A 990 -19.79 -0.29 -5.45
CA ALA A 990 -19.55 1.14 -5.43
C ALA A 990 -19.18 1.59 -4.01
N ARG A 991 -18.60 2.77 -3.84
CA ARG A 991 -18.51 3.39 -2.50
C ARG A 991 -19.91 3.73 -1.97
N PRO A 992 -20.13 3.71 -0.65
CA PRO A 992 -21.38 4.17 -0.04
C PRO A 992 -21.78 5.61 -0.43
N ASN A 993 -20.80 6.46 -0.73
CA ASN A 993 -21.00 7.88 -1.04
C ASN A 993 -21.27 8.21 -2.53
N VAL A 994 -21.46 7.22 -3.39
CA VAL A 994 -21.91 7.47 -4.78
C VAL A 994 -23.34 8.00 -4.74
N ALA A 995 -23.62 9.06 -5.50
CA ALA A 995 -24.92 9.73 -5.47
C ALA A 995 -26.07 8.77 -5.77
N ALA A 996 -27.08 8.71 -4.89
CA ALA A 996 -28.18 7.76 -5.00
C ALA A 996 -28.91 7.81 -6.36
N ASN A 997 -28.99 9.00 -6.98
CA ASN A 997 -29.52 9.16 -8.33
C ASN A 997 -28.60 8.55 -9.40
N ALA A 998 -27.28 8.78 -9.34
CA ALA A 998 -26.31 8.17 -10.25
C ALA A 998 -26.28 6.65 -10.09
N LEU A 999 -26.39 6.15 -8.86
CA LEU A 999 -26.49 4.73 -8.55
C LEU A 999 -27.75 4.10 -9.13
N ALA A 1000 -28.92 4.76 -8.98
CA ALA A 1000 -30.17 4.28 -9.55
C ALA A 1000 -30.16 4.27 -11.09
N LEU A 1001 -29.57 5.31 -11.70
CA LEU A 1001 -29.37 5.37 -13.16
C LEU A 1001 -28.43 4.27 -13.64
N LEU A 1002 -27.35 4.01 -12.90
CA LEU A 1002 -26.38 2.94 -13.18
C LEU A 1002 -27.04 1.56 -13.06
N GLN A 1003 -27.78 1.30 -11.99
CA GLN A 1003 -28.54 0.07 -11.80
C GLN A 1003 -29.53 -0.15 -12.94
N GLY A 1004 -30.29 0.90 -13.31
CA GLY A 1004 -31.22 0.85 -14.43
C GLY A 1004 -30.53 0.61 -15.78
N ALA A 1005 -29.37 1.23 -16.01
CA ALA A 1005 -28.58 1.06 -17.22
C ALA A 1005 -28.09 -0.38 -17.37
N LEU A 1006 -27.51 -0.94 -16.31
CA LEU A 1006 -26.97 -2.29 -16.32
C LEU A 1006 -28.06 -3.34 -16.37
N ALA A 1007 -29.19 -3.15 -15.69
CA ALA A 1007 -30.32 -4.07 -15.79
C ALA A 1007 -30.90 -4.14 -17.21
N ARG A 1008 -31.02 -3.00 -17.91
CA ARG A 1008 -31.46 -2.96 -19.32
C ARG A 1008 -30.42 -3.53 -20.29
N LEU A 1009 -29.14 -3.35 -19.99
CA LEU A 1009 -28.05 -3.96 -20.76
C LEU A 1009 -28.02 -5.47 -20.58
N GLY A 1010 -28.29 -5.93 -19.35
CA GLY A 1010 -28.28 -7.31 -18.90
C GLY A 1010 -29.59 -8.08 -19.16
N ASP A 1011 -30.62 -7.47 -19.73
CA ASP A 1011 -31.87 -8.18 -20.04
C ASP A 1011 -31.64 -9.12 -21.22
N GLY A 1012 -31.83 -10.44 -21.03
CA GLY A 1012 -31.65 -11.46 -22.08
C GLY A 1012 -32.51 -11.24 -23.35
N ALA A 1013 -33.55 -10.41 -23.29
CA ALA A 1013 -34.33 -10.01 -24.45
C ALA A 1013 -33.76 -8.77 -25.20
N SER A 1014 -32.76 -8.10 -24.64
CA SER A 1014 -32.16 -6.87 -25.15
C SER A 1014 -31.29 -7.13 -26.39
N PRO A 1015 -31.44 -6.36 -27.48
CA PRO A 1015 -30.50 -6.41 -28.60
C PRO A 1015 -29.06 -6.11 -28.19
N HIS A 1016 -28.86 -5.33 -27.12
CA HIS A 1016 -27.54 -5.03 -26.58
C HIS A 1016 -26.93 -6.23 -25.84
N PHE A 1017 -27.76 -6.99 -25.12
CA PHE A 1017 -27.34 -8.23 -24.47
C PHE A 1017 -26.87 -9.24 -25.52
N ASN A 1018 -27.68 -9.51 -26.53
CA ASN A 1018 -27.35 -10.50 -27.56
C ASN A 1018 -26.08 -10.10 -28.35
N TYR A 1019 -25.88 -8.80 -28.58
CA TYR A 1019 -24.66 -8.28 -29.21
C TYR A 1019 -23.39 -8.48 -28.35
N LEU A 1020 -23.51 -8.38 -27.03
CA LEU A 1020 -22.38 -8.48 -26.09
C LEU A 1020 -22.09 -9.93 -25.67
N PHE A 1021 -23.12 -10.74 -25.45
CA PHE A 1021 -23.02 -12.05 -24.81
C PHE A 1021 -23.27 -13.22 -25.77
N GLU A 1022 -24.25 -13.15 -26.67
CA GLU A 1022 -24.57 -14.27 -27.58
C GLU A 1022 -23.71 -14.31 -28.87
N GLN A 1023 -23.26 -13.16 -29.38
CA GLN A 1023 -22.47 -13.06 -30.63
C GLN A 1023 -20.97 -13.37 -30.47
N SER A 1024 -20.59 -14.25 -29.54
CA SER A 1024 -19.20 -14.72 -29.36
C SER A 1024 -18.19 -13.61 -28.96
N LYS A 1025 -18.65 -12.53 -28.32
CA LYS A 1025 -17.78 -11.43 -27.83
C LYS A 1025 -17.44 -11.51 -26.34
N ASN A 1026 -18.15 -12.33 -25.57
CA ASN A 1026 -17.81 -12.68 -24.18
C ASN A 1026 -17.35 -14.16 -24.06
N THR A 1027 -16.47 -14.62 -24.94
CA THR A 1027 -16.05 -16.04 -24.99
C THR A 1027 -15.16 -16.47 -23.83
N ALA A 1028 -14.60 -15.53 -23.07
CA ALA A 1028 -13.67 -15.80 -21.97
C ALA A 1028 -14.24 -15.46 -20.58
N GLY A 1029 -15.43 -14.85 -20.49
CA GLY A 1029 -16.03 -14.42 -19.23
C GLY A 1029 -15.20 -13.36 -18.48
N LEU A 1030 -14.86 -12.25 -19.15
CA LEU A 1030 -13.87 -11.28 -18.64
C LEU A 1030 -14.47 -10.33 -17.58
N ILE A 1031 -15.39 -9.42 -17.96
CA ILE A 1031 -16.09 -8.54 -17.00
C ILE A 1031 -17.24 -9.29 -16.33
N PHE A 1032 -18.00 -10.03 -17.14
CA PHE A 1032 -19.14 -10.80 -16.70
C PHE A 1032 -18.96 -12.25 -17.07
N ASP A 1033 -19.57 -13.14 -16.28
CA ASP A 1033 -19.57 -14.56 -16.56
C ASP A 1033 -20.16 -14.86 -17.95
N TYR A 1034 -19.60 -15.85 -18.64
CA TYR A 1034 -20.07 -16.22 -19.99
C TYR A 1034 -21.46 -16.90 -19.95
N ASN A 1035 -21.89 -17.40 -18.79
CA ASN A 1035 -23.24 -17.92 -18.53
C ASN A 1035 -24.12 -16.90 -17.81
N LEU A 1036 -23.80 -15.61 -17.88
CA LEU A 1036 -24.69 -14.55 -17.42
C LEU A 1036 -26.06 -14.72 -18.10
N HIS A 1037 -27.12 -14.84 -17.30
CA HIS A 1037 -28.50 -14.83 -17.79
C HIS A 1037 -29.09 -13.42 -17.70
N SER A 1038 -28.82 -12.71 -16.59
CA SER A 1038 -29.23 -11.31 -16.44
C SER A 1038 -28.44 -10.56 -15.37
N LEU A 1039 -28.45 -9.22 -15.46
CA LEU A 1039 -27.95 -8.33 -14.40
C LEU A 1039 -29.13 -7.77 -13.62
N ASN A 1040 -29.13 -7.97 -12.30
CA ASN A 1040 -30.26 -7.64 -11.45
C ASN A 1040 -29.86 -6.66 -10.34
N PRO A 1041 -30.61 -5.57 -10.12
CA PRO A 1041 -30.37 -4.66 -8.99
C PRO A 1041 -30.47 -5.38 -7.65
N ILE A 1042 -29.56 -5.05 -6.73
CA ILE A 1042 -29.59 -5.55 -5.36
C ILE A 1042 -30.41 -4.56 -4.54
N ASN A 1043 -31.59 -4.99 -4.09
CA ASN A 1043 -32.53 -4.17 -3.33
C ASN A 1043 -32.53 -4.47 -1.82
N GLU A 1044 -31.71 -5.43 -1.39
CA GLU A 1044 -31.55 -5.82 0.00
C GLU A 1044 -30.29 -5.21 0.62
N THR A 1045 -30.22 -5.13 1.95
CA THR A 1045 -29.04 -4.64 2.67
C THR A 1045 -27.84 -5.56 2.45
N ALA A 1046 -26.62 -5.00 2.46
CA ALA A 1046 -25.36 -5.74 2.37
C ALA A 1046 -25.29 -6.96 3.31
N GLU A 1047 -25.74 -6.81 4.56
CA GLU A 1047 -25.78 -7.89 5.55
C GLU A 1047 -26.66 -9.06 5.11
N VAL A 1048 -27.87 -8.77 4.62
CA VAL A 1048 -28.82 -9.78 4.13
C VAL A 1048 -28.27 -10.47 2.89
N PHE A 1049 -27.68 -9.72 1.97
CA PHE A 1049 -27.06 -10.25 0.76
C PHE A 1049 -25.93 -11.25 1.07
N LEU A 1050 -25.10 -10.97 2.08
CA LEU A 1050 -23.98 -11.83 2.48
C LEU A 1050 -24.32 -12.91 3.52
N ALA A 1051 -25.46 -12.80 4.21
CA ALA A 1051 -25.77 -13.56 5.42
C ALA A 1051 -25.52 -15.08 5.29
N SER A 1052 -25.90 -15.66 4.15
CA SER A 1052 -25.84 -17.11 3.91
C SER A 1052 -24.40 -17.67 3.73
N THR A 1053 -23.41 -16.84 3.40
CA THR A 1053 -22.02 -17.29 3.14
C THR A 1053 -21.04 -17.01 4.28
N SER A 1054 -21.41 -16.14 5.22
CA SER A 1054 -20.54 -15.56 6.25
C SER A 1054 -19.67 -16.56 7.03
N LEU A 1055 -20.21 -17.73 7.37
CA LEU A 1055 -19.51 -18.74 8.18
C LEU A 1055 -18.39 -19.47 7.42
N GLN A 1056 -18.58 -19.75 6.13
CA GLN A 1056 -17.61 -20.45 5.29
C GLN A 1056 -16.42 -19.53 4.99
N PHE A 1057 -16.69 -18.29 4.62
CA PHE A 1057 -15.65 -17.27 4.38
C PHE A 1057 -14.85 -16.98 5.65
N ALA A 1058 -15.49 -16.82 6.81
CA ALA A 1058 -14.78 -16.62 8.06
C ALA A 1058 -13.87 -17.81 8.44
N SER A 1059 -14.33 -19.04 8.18
CA SER A 1059 -13.52 -20.25 8.46
C SER A 1059 -12.31 -20.36 7.52
N PHE A 1060 -12.48 -19.97 6.26
CA PHE A 1060 -11.40 -19.91 5.28
C PHE A 1060 -10.38 -18.81 5.65
N GLY A 1061 -10.85 -17.60 6.01
CA GLY A 1061 -10.00 -16.51 6.47
C GLY A 1061 -9.21 -16.83 7.74
N ALA A 1062 -9.75 -17.63 8.67
CA ALA A 1062 -9.02 -18.04 9.88
C ALA A 1062 -7.75 -18.88 9.61
N LEU A 1063 -7.60 -19.48 8.41
CA LEU A 1063 -6.37 -20.16 8.01
C LEU A 1063 -5.20 -19.21 7.81
N SER A 1064 -5.43 -17.97 7.37
CA SER A 1064 -4.36 -16.99 7.20
C SER A 1064 -3.87 -16.45 8.55
N GLU A 1065 -4.73 -16.40 9.57
CA GLU A 1065 -4.39 -15.95 10.94
C GLU A 1065 -3.61 -16.98 11.77
N LEU A 1066 -3.72 -18.28 11.48
CA LEU A 1066 -2.99 -19.36 12.15
C LEU A 1066 -1.46 -19.25 12.02
N ALA A 1067 -0.96 -18.42 11.09
CA ALA A 1067 0.47 -18.14 10.91
C ALA A 1067 1.07 -17.25 12.02
N LEU A 1068 0.27 -16.47 12.75
CA LEU A 1068 0.78 -15.50 13.75
C LEU A 1068 0.92 -16.06 15.18
N GLN A 1069 0.36 -17.24 15.48
CA GLN A 1069 0.31 -17.75 16.86
C GLN A 1069 1.32 -18.86 17.21
N GLN A 1070 2.03 -19.45 16.24
CA GLN A 1070 2.94 -20.56 16.50
C GLN A 1070 4.37 -20.20 16.06
N GLY A 1071 5.14 -19.57 16.96
CA GLY A 1071 6.59 -19.45 16.81
C GLY A 1071 7.22 -20.85 16.72
N VAL A 1072 7.68 -21.22 15.53
CA VAL A 1072 8.26 -22.54 15.24
C VAL A 1072 9.62 -22.68 15.95
N PRO A 1073 9.81 -23.65 16.86
CA PRO A 1073 11.14 -24.08 17.26
C PRO A 1073 11.69 -25.02 16.18
N SER A 1074 12.82 -24.64 15.59
CA SER A 1074 13.67 -25.49 14.76
C SER A 1074 13.91 -26.87 15.40
N LYS A 1075 13.59 -27.95 14.68
CA LYS A 1075 14.03 -29.32 15.01
C LYS A 1075 14.88 -29.92 13.90
N ARG A 1076 16.19 -29.71 14.05
CA ARG A 1076 17.24 -30.59 13.54
C ARG A 1076 17.64 -31.55 14.67
N ALA A 1077 17.12 -32.78 14.64
CA ALA A 1077 17.46 -33.99 15.44
C ALA A 1077 16.17 -34.82 15.61
N GLN A 1078 16.05 -36.11 15.34
CA GLN A 1078 16.99 -37.21 15.17
C GLN A 1078 16.21 -38.37 14.53
N HIS A 1079 16.82 -39.06 13.56
CA HIS A 1079 16.53 -40.45 13.28
C HIS A 1079 16.88 -41.30 14.52
N GLY A 1080 15.99 -42.20 14.94
CA GLY A 1080 16.26 -43.11 16.05
C GLY A 1080 15.06 -43.94 16.50
N LEU A 1081 14.69 -44.93 15.68
CA LEU A 1081 14.17 -46.26 16.04
C LEU A 1081 13.45 -46.46 17.41
N GLY A 1082 12.16 -46.84 17.33
CA GLY A 1082 11.72 -48.15 17.83
C GLY A 1082 11.05 -48.25 19.22
N ALA A 1083 9.83 -48.80 19.17
CA ALA A 1083 9.14 -49.62 20.18
C ALA A 1083 8.41 -48.94 21.37
N GLY A 1084 7.12 -49.26 21.51
CA GLY A 1084 6.40 -49.18 22.79
C GLY A 1084 4.96 -48.67 22.70
N ALA A 1085 4.07 -49.42 22.04
CA ALA A 1085 2.63 -49.24 22.21
C ALA A 1085 2.15 -49.82 23.56
N ILE A 1086 0.95 -49.38 23.97
CA ILE A 1086 0.05 -49.98 24.99
C ILE A 1086 0.34 -49.53 26.44
N VAL A 1087 -0.51 -48.64 26.98
CA VAL A 1087 -1.57 -48.94 27.96
C VAL A 1087 -2.36 -47.64 28.14
N GLY A 1088 -3.62 -47.67 27.72
CA GLY A 1088 -4.57 -46.62 28.03
C GLY A 1088 -5.30 -46.90 29.34
N ILE A 1089 -6.06 -45.86 29.70
CA ILE A 1089 -7.28 -45.89 30.50
C ILE A 1089 -7.03 -46.06 32.01
N VAL A 1090 -7.48 -45.06 32.77
CA VAL A 1090 -8.47 -45.20 33.86
C VAL A 1090 -8.17 -44.20 35.00
N PHE A 1091 -9.01 -43.16 35.05
CA PHE A 1091 -9.46 -42.42 36.24
C PHE A 1091 -8.41 -41.52 36.93
N GLY A 1092 -8.64 -40.22 37.10
CA GLY A 1092 -9.85 -39.62 37.63
C GLY A 1092 -9.80 -39.69 39.16
N VAL A 1093 -9.82 -38.51 39.80
CA VAL A 1093 -9.93 -38.28 41.25
C VAL A 1093 -8.60 -38.24 42.01
N LEU A 1094 -8.16 -37.02 42.32
CA LEU A 1094 -7.62 -36.52 43.60
C LEU A 1094 -7.30 -35.03 43.34
N GLY A 1095 -8.17 -34.05 43.61
CA GLY A 1095 -8.88 -33.86 44.88
C GLY A 1095 -7.87 -33.34 45.89
N GLY A 1096 -7.76 -32.02 46.01
CA GLY A 1096 -6.61 -31.32 46.57
C GLY A 1096 -6.21 -31.68 48.00
N VAL A 1097 -4.90 -31.62 48.25
CA VAL A 1097 -4.27 -31.32 49.55
C VAL A 1097 -2.92 -30.68 49.25
N MET A 1098 -2.53 -29.68 50.06
CA MET A 1098 -1.22 -29.00 50.15
C MET A 1098 -1.07 -27.61 49.50
N LEU A 1099 -2.00 -26.71 49.83
CA LEU A 1099 -1.58 -25.49 50.53
C LEU A 1099 -1.15 -25.91 51.94
N ILE A 1100 0.12 -25.71 52.32
CA ILE A 1100 0.64 -25.46 53.69
C ILE A 1100 2.19 -25.52 53.65
N LEU A 1101 2.79 -24.36 53.99
CA LEU A 1101 4.15 -24.11 54.52
C LEU A 1101 5.34 -23.93 53.55
N GLY A 1102 5.92 -22.73 53.57
CA GLY A 1102 7.29 -22.52 53.08
C GLY A 1102 7.80 -21.09 52.90
N ALA A 1103 7.36 -20.10 53.70
CA ALA A 1103 8.05 -18.81 53.75
C ALA A 1103 9.34 -18.92 54.59
N SER A 1104 10.38 -18.20 54.15
CA SER A 1104 11.68 -17.86 54.80
C SER A 1104 12.90 -18.65 54.33
N PHE A 1105 13.80 -18.02 53.56
CA PHE A 1105 15.12 -17.62 54.10
C PHE A 1105 15.92 -16.75 53.11
N PHE A 1106 16.17 -15.52 53.57
CA PHE A 1106 17.13 -14.53 53.10
C PHE A 1106 18.57 -15.01 53.46
N VAL A 1107 19.59 -14.45 52.80
CA VAL A 1107 21.04 -14.47 53.16
C VAL A 1107 21.92 -15.58 52.57
N TRP A 1108 22.46 -15.34 51.37
CA TRP A 1108 23.90 -15.39 50.98
C TRP A 1108 23.96 -15.00 49.50
N LYS A 1109 24.45 -13.83 49.08
CA LYS A 1109 25.88 -13.65 48.78
C LYS A 1109 26.15 -12.15 48.58
N LYS A 1110 26.55 -11.47 49.66
CA LYS A 1110 27.27 -10.18 49.60
C LYS A 1110 28.66 -10.46 50.17
N LYS A 1111 29.66 -10.63 49.30
CA LYS A 1111 31.10 -10.49 49.60
C LYS A 1111 31.94 -10.82 48.36
N PHE A 1112 32.12 -9.85 47.47
CA PHE A 1112 33.41 -9.65 46.80
C PHE A 1112 33.50 -8.23 46.20
N LEU A 1113 33.61 -7.24 47.08
CA LEU A 1113 34.35 -6.02 46.76
C LEU A 1113 35.77 -6.24 47.30
N GLN A 1114 36.77 -6.22 46.42
CA GLN A 1114 38.09 -5.57 46.59
C GLN A 1114 39.16 -6.20 45.68
N LYS A 1115 39.62 -5.41 44.69
CA LYS A 1115 41.05 -5.10 44.41
C LYS A 1115 41.05 -4.14 43.21
N ASN A 1116 41.25 -2.84 43.46
CA ASN A 1116 42.54 -2.10 43.34
C ASN A 1116 42.88 -1.77 41.87
N ARG A 1117 43.32 -0.57 41.46
CA ARG A 1117 43.60 0.72 42.12
C ARG A 1117 44.00 1.72 41.02
N MET A 1118 43.73 3.01 41.28
CA MET A 1118 44.51 4.22 40.94
C MET A 1118 44.90 4.54 39.48
N TYR A 1119 44.47 5.72 39.00
CA TYR A 1119 45.36 6.88 38.92
C TYR A 1119 44.58 8.17 39.22
N ARG A 1120 45.24 9.07 39.96
CA ARG A 1120 44.77 10.38 40.44
C ARG A 1120 45.67 11.41 39.75
N TYR A 1121 45.13 12.50 39.20
CA TYR A 1121 45.87 13.74 39.04
C TYR A 1121 44.96 14.96 39.23
N GLU A 1122 45.49 15.97 39.91
CA GLU A 1122 44.84 17.14 40.47
C GLU A 1122 44.71 18.31 39.48
N ARG A 1123 43.59 19.03 39.61
CA ARG A 1123 43.45 20.49 39.78
C ARG A 1123 44.35 21.44 38.95
N SER A 1124 43.72 22.25 38.09
CA SER A 1124 44.15 23.64 37.83
C SER A 1124 43.01 24.46 37.24
N GLU A 1125 42.59 25.48 37.99
CA GLU A 1125 41.83 26.62 37.46
C GLU A 1125 42.71 27.42 36.49
N SER A 1126 42.14 27.89 35.38
CA SER A 1126 42.54 29.20 34.82
C SER A 1126 41.51 29.70 33.82
N LYS A 1127 40.98 30.87 34.18
CA LYS A 1127 40.19 31.82 33.40
C LYS A 1127 40.70 31.97 31.96
N LEU A 1128 39.78 32.01 30.99
CA LEU A 1128 39.90 32.94 29.87
C LEU A 1128 38.53 33.49 29.49
N LYS A 1129 38.55 34.79 29.22
CA LYS A 1129 37.45 35.74 29.13
C LYS A 1129 37.67 36.47 27.80
N LEU A 1130 36.59 36.79 27.08
CA LEU A 1130 36.51 37.62 25.86
C LEU A 1130 37.12 36.98 24.59
N THR A 1131 36.53 37.08 23.38
CA THR A 1131 35.78 38.24 22.81
C THR A 1131 34.89 37.78 21.64
N ALA A 1132 33.82 38.54 21.43
CA ALA A 1132 32.82 38.53 20.37
C ALA A 1132 33.31 38.31 18.92
N LEU A 1133 32.50 37.58 18.14
CA LEU A 1133 31.83 38.08 16.94
C LEU A 1133 30.50 37.34 16.73
#